data_AF-A0A166BJ99-F1
#
_entry.id   AF-A0A166BJ99-F1
#
_cell.length_a   1.000
_cell.length_b   1.000
_cell.length_c   1.000
_cell.angle_alpha   90.00
_cell.angle_beta   90.00
_cell.angle_gamma   90.00
#
_symmetry.space_group_name_H-M   'P 1'
#
loop_
_entity.id
_entity.type
_entity.pdbx_description
1 polymer ?
#
loop_
_entity_poly.entity_id
_entity_poly.type
_entity_poly.pdbx_seq_one_letter_code
_entity_poly.pdbx_strand_id
1 'polypeptide(L)'
;MRQQESTSEDDMFRMALVNMRHRRCTEEDLQFLKSLVVARNEKDSVLADPEYRHVSIITGLNAQRDPINAKGCEKFAEDTGQELHEFHAVDHIGQGDDDPGARKRKGRKRWIAGMKEETRNLLWSLTHYSSENVPGVLRLCKGMPVIIKKNQATELGVTNGGEGIVVDWISRPVLNGKQALDVLFVELTNNKASVQVEGLPPNVVPVCAETDNVECELPSGALLTIRRTQVRVLPNFAMTDFASQGKTRERNVVDLSRLRGHQACYTALSRSACAAKTVIIRDFSTGKLRGGLSPHLLAEYRDLEILDDMTRLEFEGTLPTVVNSTLRYARIAQFLKTQPRDYLPPNMHPTLKWSAGDLKRKSTEQIESIPSKKKRTTAKNRQQPKHVRAVNGNLPPVGNAVRTAPSTARPVGVANAIPRPVGLKWDSINYSCAYDALFTALYHAWLTNTQPMSRYMRYSTPVLSMLLDGFIGFAEKKITFEGARDRVRAYLHSLKPNMFKYGREGCVIQDLTEVAMDSPVTRWVLKVKCGHCGNDSTALSVPARLIIVPDARDSERYLKQYLLEKGMPPTCCEGFPYRSDDVTIIEGPYMFGMTADFHASNMPITTAIDGNTTAWRLASVIYYGDFHFVMRHIDPQGSIWYHDGMKEGGTGSYDGKLNAVDRSLLSSKRGSNATVCNLTVVLYTRER
;
A
#
# COMPACT_ATOMS: atom_id res chain seq x y z
N MET A 1 -27.27 7.36 -6.87
CA MET A 1 -27.08 8.11 -5.61
C MET A 1 -28.40 8.12 -4.86
N ARG A 2 -28.37 8.25 -3.53
CA ARG A 2 -29.58 8.39 -2.71
C ARG A 2 -29.60 9.77 -2.06
N GLN A 3 -29.54 10.82 -2.90
CA GLN A 3 -29.75 12.17 -2.40
C GLN A 3 -31.22 12.30 -1.99
N GLN A 4 -31.46 12.82 -0.79
CA GLN A 4 -32.81 12.99 -0.25
C GLN A 4 -33.44 14.30 -0.72
N GLU A 5 -32.62 15.30 -1.05
CA GLU A 5 -33.02 16.63 -1.48
C GLU A 5 -32.32 16.99 -2.80
N SER A 6 -32.90 17.94 -3.54
CA SER A 6 -32.39 18.40 -4.85
C SER A 6 -32.22 19.92 -4.82
N THR A 7 -31.21 20.38 -4.06
CA THR A 7 -30.78 21.78 -4.07
C THR A 7 -29.77 22.04 -5.19
N SER A 8 -29.51 23.32 -5.50
CA SER A 8 -28.45 23.69 -6.46
C SER A 8 -27.09 23.16 -6.02
N GLU A 9 -26.80 23.15 -4.71
CA GLU A 9 -25.55 22.61 -4.19
C GLU A 9 -25.48 21.09 -4.32
N ASP A 10 -26.60 20.39 -4.15
CA ASP A 10 -26.68 18.93 -4.37
C ASP A 10 -26.47 18.55 -5.83
N ASP A 11 -26.93 19.39 -6.76
CA ASP A 11 -26.68 19.21 -8.20
C ASP A 11 -25.21 19.43 -8.55
N MET A 12 -24.59 20.47 -7.98
CA MET A 12 -23.14 20.70 -8.10
C MET A 12 -22.34 19.53 -7.50
N PHE A 13 -22.75 19.03 -6.34
CA PHE A 13 -22.09 17.91 -5.69
C PHE A 13 -22.24 16.62 -6.48
N ARG A 14 -23.44 16.36 -7.03
CA ARG A 14 -23.69 15.23 -7.93
C ARG A 14 -22.79 15.30 -9.16
N MET A 15 -22.68 16.46 -9.78
CA MET A 15 -21.80 16.66 -10.94
C MET A 15 -20.34 16.41 -10.56
N ALA A 16 -19.87 16.98 -9.45
CA ALA A 16 -18.53 16.78 -8.93
C ALA A 16 -18.23 15.29 -8.69
N LEU A 17 -19.16 14.53 -8.10
CA LEU A 17 -19.03 13.09 -7.89
C LEU A 17 -19.00 12.29 -9.19
N VAL A 18 -19.85 12.63 -10.17
CA VAL A 18 -19.89 11.99 -11.49
C VAL A 18 -18.56 12.19 -12.23
N ASN A 19 -18.01 13.40 -12.20
CA ASN A 19 -16.73 13.72 -12.79
C ASN A 19 -15.56 13.10 -12.01
N MET A 20 -15.65 13.06 -10.68
CA MET A 20 -14.67 12.42 -9.80
C MET A 20 -14.57 10.93 -10.06
N ARG A 21 -15.70 10.25 -10.32
CA ARG A 21 -15.73 8.82 -10.68
C ARG A 21 -14.86 8.52 -11.90
N HIS A 22 -14.75 9.48 -12.82
CA HIS A 22 -13.95 9.38 -14.05
C HIS A 22 -12.58 10.08 -13.95
N ARG A 23 -12.20 10.61 -12.77
CA ARG A 23 -11.00 11.42 -12.54
C ARG A 23 -10.91 12.62 -13.50
N ARG A 24 -12.05 13.26 -13.75
CA ARG A 24 -12.20 14.41 -14.65
C ARG A 24 -12.94 15.57 -13.99
N CYS A 25 -12.72 15.81 -12.70
CA CYS A 25 -13.25 17.01 -12.05
C CYS A 25 -12.81 18.28 -12.81
N THR A 26 -13.79 19.13 -13.09
CA THR A 26 -13.64 20.45 -13.69
C THR A 26 -13.10 21.44 -12.65
N GLU A 27 -12.84 22.69 -13.05
CA GLU A 27 -12.41 23.70 -12.08
C GLU A 27 -13.57 24.07 -11.15
N GLU A 28 -14.79 24.12 -11.69
CA GLU A 28 -16.03 24.38 -10.98
C GLU A 28 -16.30 23.28 -9.92
N ASP A 29 -16.10 22.00 -10.29
CA ASP A 29 -16.22 20.89 -9.34
C ASP A 29 -15.23 21.05 -8.16
N LEU A 30 -14.00 21.49 -8.44
CA LEU A 30 -12.96 21.63 -7.44
C LEU A 30 -13.19 22.84 -6.53
N GLN A 31 -13.66 23.95 -7.09
CA GLN A 31 -14.05 25.12 -6.31
C GLN A 31 -15.20 24.79 -5.36
N PHE A 32 -16.21 24.06 -5.84
CA PHE A 32 -17.30 23.56 -5.01
C PHE A 32 -16.81 22.61 -3.91
N LEU A 33 -15.98 21.61 -4.24
CA LEU A 33 -15.44 20.72 -3.21
C LEU A 33 -14.56 21.47 -2.20
N LYS A 34 -13.87 22.54 -2.62
CA LYS A 34 -13.11 23.41 -1.71
C LYS A 34 -14.00 24.26 -0.80
N SER A 35 -15.21 24.63 -1.22
CA SER A 35 -16.15 25.34 -0.34
C SER A 35 -16.66 24.45 0.79
N LEU A 36 -16.60 23.11 0.64
CA LEU A 36 -16.89 22.15 1.71
C LEU A 36 -15.72 21.92 2.67
N VAL A 37 -14.55 22.54 2.43
CA VAL A 37 -13.38 22.41 3.32
C VAL A 37 -13.50 23.39 4.47
N VAL A 38 -13.44 22.86 5.70
CA VAL A 38 -13.50 23.70 6.90
C VAL A 38 -12.27 24.57 7.02
N ALA A 39 -12.49 25.87 7.23
CA ALA A 39 -11.42 26.84 7.46
C ALA A 39 -10.59 26.46 8.69
N ARG A 40 -9.28 26.74 8.66
CA ARG A 40 -8.35 26.27 9.70
C ARG A 40 -8.73 26.72 11.12
N ASN A 41 -9.25 27.94 11.25
CA ASN A 41 -9.70 28.55 12.49
C ASN A 41 -11.07 28.06 12.97
N GLU A 42 -11.83 27.34 12.13
CA GLU A 42 -13.20 26.89 12.43
C GLU A 42 -13.30 25.37 12.67
N LYS A 43 -12.19 24.64 12.54
CA LYS A 43 -12.20 23.17 12.68
C LYS A 43 -12.68 22.72 14.04
N ASP A 44 -12.18 23.36 15.09
CA ASP A 44 -12.52 22.99 16.46
C ASP A 44 -13.99 23.32 16.75
N SER A 45 -14.52 24.42 16.22
CA SER A 45 -15.94 24.76 16.37
C SER A 45 -16.85 23.80 15.61
N VAL A 46 -16.51 23.44 14.36
CA VAL A 46 -17.31 22.49 13.57
C VAL A 46 -17.27 21.09 14.18
N LEU A 47 -16.11 20.63 14.67
CA LEU A 47 -16.00 19.33 15.32
C LEU A 47 -16.54 19.31 16.76
N ALA A 48 -16.76 20.47 17.38
CA ALA A 48 -17.45 20.57 18.66
C ALA A 48 -18.98 20.68 18.51
N ASP A 49 -19.47 21.01 17.31
CA ASP A 49 -20.90 21.10 17.02
C ASP A 49 -21.61 19.79 17.36
N PRO A 50 -22.73 19.82 18.12
CA PRO A 50 -23.55 18.64 18.40
C PRO A 50 -23.91 17.79 17.17
N GLU A 51 -24.03 18.41 16.00
CA GLU A 51 -24.33 17.72 14.74
C GLU A 51 -23.16 16.85 14.24
N TYR A 52 -21.91 17.20 14.55
CA TYR A 52 -20.71 16.51 14.01
C TYR A 52 -19.80 15.86 15.05
N ARG A 53 -19.85 16.29 16.32
CA ARG A 53 -18.88 15.91 17.37
C ARG A 53 -18.69 14.42 17.63
N HIS A 54 -19.69 13.60 17.36
CA HIS A 54 -19.63 12.13 17.52
C HIS A 54 -19.81 11.39 16.18
N VAL A 55 -19.82 12.11 15.06
CA VAL A 55 -19.96 11.52 13.73
C VAL A 55 -18.64 10.89 13.31
N SER A 56 -18.67 9.62 12.90
CA SER A 56 -17.46 8.96 12.41
C SER A 56 -16.83 9.70 11.24
N ILE A 57 -15.55 10.01 11.36
CA ILE A 57 -14.73 10.62 10.31
C ILE A 57 -14.24 9.53 9.34
N ILE A 58 -14.45 9.73 8.04
CA ILE A 58 -13.88 8.84 7.02
C ILE A 58 -12.43 9.24 6.74
N THR A 59 -11.51 8.30 6.90
CA THR A 59 -10.05 8.47 6.73
C THR A 59 -9.49 7.45 5.74
N GLY A 60 -8.25 7.65 5.28
CA GLY A 60 -7.63 6.73 4.30
C GLY A 60 -6.83 5.58 4.89
N LEU A 61 -6.42 5.66 6.16
CA LEU A 61 -5.49 4.72 6.77
C LEU A 61 -5.94 4.32 8.17
N ASN A 62 -5.79 3.04 8.53
CA ASN A 62 -6.07 2.58 9.90
C ASN A 62 -5.18 3.30 10.94
N ALA A 63 -3.95 3.66 10.58
CA ALA A 63 -3.05 4.43 11.44
C ALA A 63 -3.53 5.86 11.74
N GLN A 64 -4.46 6.40 10.96
CA GLN A 64 -5.15 7.66 11.28
C GLN A 64 -6.43 7.41 12.08
N ARG A 65 -7.17 6.36 11.72
CA ARG A 65 -8.39 5.95 12.39
C ARG A 65 -8.17 5.68 13.88
N ASP A 66 -7.16 4.90 14.24
CA ASP A 66 -6.98 4.42 15.62
C ASP A 66 -6.71 5.56 16.63
N PRO A 67 -5.82 6.53 16.36
CA PRO A 67 -5.67 7.69 17.24
C PRO A 67 -6.94 8.55 17.36
N ILE A 68 -7.68 8.74 16.26
CA ILE A 68 -8.96 9.49 16.30
C ILE A 68 -9.99 8.76 17.15
N ASN A 69 -10.09 7.44 17.01
CA ASN A 69 -10.97 6.62 17.84
C ASN A 69 -10.57 6.68 19.32
N ALA A 70 -9.27 6.59 19.64
CA ALA A 70 -8.80 6.69 21.02
C ALA A 70 -9.17 8.03 21.66
N LYS A 71 -8.98 9.14 20.93
CA LYS A 71 -9.39 10.48 21.39
C LYS A 71 -10.90 10.66 21.42
N GLY A 72 -11.63 10.06 20.49
CA GLY A 72 -13.08 10.05 20.47
C GLY A 72 -13.67 9.33 21.69
N CYS A 73 -13.07 8.22 22.14
CA CYS A 73 -13.48 7.53 23.36
C CYS A 73 -13.34 8.44 24.60
N GLU A 74 -12.20 9.10 24.76
CA GLU A 74 -11.93 10.03 25.87
C GLU A 74 -12.94 11.18 25.85
N LYS A 75 -13.05 11.86 24.70
CA LYS A 75 -13.94 12.99 24.52
C LYS A 75 -15.40 12.62 24.77
N PHE A 76 -15.88 11.50 24.23
CA PHE A 76 -17.27 11.08 24.39
C PHE A 76 -17.61 10.79 25.86
N ALA A 77 -16.70 10.15 26.60
CA ALA A 77 -16.90 9.87 28.02
C ALA A 77 -17.00 11.16 28.84
N GLU A 78 -16.09 12.11 28.62
CA GLU A 78 -16.12 13.44 29.23
C GLU A 78 -17.42 14.19 28.90
N ASP A 79 -17.76 14.20 27.61
CA ASP A 79 -18.91 14.91 27.05
C ASP A 79 -20.27 14.39 27.56
N THR A 80 -20.34 13.10 27.92
CA THR A 80 -21.57 12.43 28.38
C THR A 80 -21.58 12.12 29.88
N GLY A 81 -20.49 12.46 30.59
CA GLY A 81 -20.33 12.14 32.01
C GLY A 81 -20.30 10.63 32.30
N GLN A 82 -19.92 9.81 31.32
CA GLN A 82 -19.84 8.35 31.46
C GLN A 82 -18.44 7.93 31.91
N GLU A 83 -18.36 6.85 32.68
CA GLU A 83 -17.07 6.23 33.01
C GLU A 83 -16.55 5.44 31.81
N LEU A 84 -15.28 5.67 31.44
CA LEU A 84 -14.63 4.94 30.36
C LEU A 84 -13.96 3.69 30.92
N HIS A 85 -14.49 2.51 30.58
CA HIS A 85 -13.98 1.23 31.06
C HIS A 85 -12.96 0.62 30.09
N GLU A 86 -11.92 -0.01 30.64
CA GLU A 86 -10.90 -0.71 29.87
C GLU A 86 -11.07 -2.24 29.96
N PHE A 87 -11.25 -2.87 28.80
CA PHE A 87 -11.37 -4.31 28.67
C PHE A 87 -10.14 -4.89 27.97
N HIS A 88 -9.37 -5.66 28.71
CA HIS A 88 -8.15 -6.29 28.26
C HIS A 88 -8.43 -7.63 27.58
N ALA A 89 -7.79 -7.84 26.42
CA ALA A 89 -7.87 -9.10 25.72
C ALA A 89 -7.15 -10.22 26.50
N VAL A 90 -7.64 -11.46 26.36
CA VAL A 90 -7.00 -12.65 26.92
C VAL A 90 -6.13 -13.32 25.87
N ASP A 91 -4.82 -13.11 25.99
CA ASP A 91 -3.83 -13.56 25.02
C ASP A 91 -3.13 -14.85 25.45
N HIS A 92 -2.91 -15.74 24.48
CA HIS A 92 -2.08 -16.93 24.61
C HIS A 92 -0.95 -16.86 23.59
N ILE A 93 0.26 -17.18 24.02
CA ILE A 93 1.45 -17.15 23.19
C ILE A 93 1.91 -18.57 22.85
N GLY A 94 2.62 -18.73 21.73
CA GLY A 94 3.28 -19.99 21.42
C GLY A 94 4.34 -20.30 22.49
N GLN A 95 4.41 -21.56 22.94
CA GLN A 95 5.42 -21.97 23.91
C GLN A 95 6.83 -21.66 23.39
N GLY A 96 7.56 -20.80 24.10
CA GLY A 96 8.90 -20.33 23.72
C GLY A 96 8.92 -19.13 22.77
N ASP A 97 7.77 -18.62 22.31
CA ASP A 97 7.69 -17.38 21.50
C ASP A 97 7.81 -16.11 22.37
N ASP A 98 7.78 -16.26 23.70
CA ASP A 98 7.94 -15.19 24.70
C ASP A 98 9.41 -14.88 25.06
N ASP A 99 10.34 -15.52 24.35
CA ASP A 99 11.78 -15.27 24.43
C ASP A 99 12.34 -15.15 23.00
N PRO A 100 12.77 -13.95 22.57
CA PRO A 100 13.35 -13.73 21.25
C PRO A 100 14.57 -14.62 20.94
N GLY A 101 15.29 -15.09 21.96
CA GLY A 101 16.47 -15.94 21.83
C GLY A 101 16.18 -17.45 21.80
N ALA A 102 14.95 -17.88 22.08
CA ALA A 102 14.62 -19.29 22.18
C ALA A 102 14.58 -19.97 20.79
N ARG A 103 15.17 -21.17 20.69
CA ARG A 103 15.09 -21.99 19.48
C ARG A 103 13.64 -22.37 19.20
N LYS A 104 13.05 -21.79 18.16
CA LYS A 104 11.69 -22.14 17.68
C LYS A 104 11.64 -23.62 17.29
N ARG A 105 10.82 -24.41 18.00
CA ARG A 105 10.60 -25.82 17.68
C ARG A 105 9.80 -25.95 16.39
N LYS A 106 10.28 -26.76 15.43
CA LYS A 106 9.49 -27.14 14.25
C LYS A 106 8.37 -28.10 14.68
N GLY A 107 7.11 -27.69 14.56
CA GLY A 107 5.95 -28.52 14.93
C GLY A 107 4.69 -27.70 15.23
N ARG A 108 3.61 -28.38 15.66
CA ARG A 108 2.35 -27.75 16.07
C ARG A 108 2.59 -26.87 17.30
N LYS A 109 2.35 -25.56 17.20
CA LYS A 109 2.51 -24.63 18.32
C LYS A 109 1.57 -25.01 19.47
N ARG A 110 2.15 -25.26 20.64
CA ARG A 110 1.40 -25.36 21.90
C ARG A 110 1.18 -23.94 22.43
N TRP A 111 -0.08 -23.56 22.59
CA TRP A 111 -0.47 -22.26 23.13
C TRP A 111 -0.44 -22.31 24.66
N ILE A 112 0.16 -21.30 25.28
CA ILE A 112 0.25 -21.18 26.74
C ILE A 112 -0.28 -19.82 27.17
N ALA A 113 -0.99 -19.79 28.31
CA ALA A 113 -1.47 -18.56 28.94
C ALA A 113 -0.35 -17.84 29.73
N GLY A 114 0.66 -18.59 30.19
CA GLY A 114 1.83 -18.05 30.87
C GLY A 114 2.70 -17.26 29.90
N MET A 115 2.62 -15.94 29.99
CA MET A 115 3.49 -14.99 29.30
C MET A 115 4.05 -13.98 30.30
N LYS A 116 5.24 -13.47 30.00
CA LYS A 116 5.90 -12.37 30.71
C LYS A 116 5.00 -11.16 30.72
N GLU A 117 5.04 -10.43 31.84
CA GLU A 117 4.23 -9.24 32.02
C GLU A 117 4.60 -8.14 31.02
N GLU A 118 5.89 -8.03 30.69
CA GLU A 118 6.38 -7.09 29.68
C GLU A 118 5.79 -7.38 28.30
N THR A 119 5.75 -8.65 27.88
CA THR A 119 5.16 -9.06 26.60
C THR A 119 3.65 -8.80 26.58
N ARG A 120 2.96 -9.08 27.68
CA ARG A 120 1.51 -8.82 27.79
C ARG A 120 1.20 -7.33 27.68
N ASN A 121 1.93 -6.50 28.42
CA ASN A 121 1.76 -5.05 28.40
C ASN A 121 2.11 -4.47 27.03
N LEU A 122 3.12 -5.02 26.35
CA LEU A 122 3.44 -4.68 24.97
C LEU A 122 2.30 -5.03 24.01
N LEU A 123 1.75 -6.24 24.09
CA LEU A 123 0.64 -6.67 23.24
C LEU A 123 -0.66 -5.87 23.45
N TRP A 124 -0.87 -5.38 24.67
CA TRP A 124 -1.97 -4.48 25.01
C TRP A 124 -1.74 -3.04 24.55
N SER A 125 -0.49 -2.58 24.46
CA SER A 125 -0.16 -1.22 24.00
C SER A 125 -0.11 -1.08 22.48
N LEU A 126 -0.15 -2.20 21.74
CA LEU A 126 -0.24 -2.17 20.28
C LEU A 126 -1.51 -1.47 19.80
N THR A 127 -1.35 -0.67 18.75
CA THR A 127 -2.51 -0.12 18.02
C THR A 127 -3.34 -1.25 17.41
N HIS A 128 -4.64 -1.00 17.21
CA HIS A 128 -5.52 -2.03 16.68
C HIS A 128 -5.11 -2.45 15.27
N TYR A 129 -4.60 -1.52 14.45
CA TYR A 129 -4.11 -1.83 13.10
C TYR A 129 -2.88 -2.74 13.11
N SER A 130 -2.04 -2.69 14.15
CA SER A 130 -0.88 -3.57 14.33
C SER A 130 -1.25 -5.00 14.74
N SER A 131 -2.54 -5.29 14.98
CA SER A 131 -3.04 -6.60 15.40
C SER A 131 -4.26 -7.03 14.58
N GLU A 132 -4.22 -6.86 13.26
CA GLU A 132 -5.32 -7.20 12.33
C GLU A 132 -6.68 -6.58 12.67
N ASN A 133 -6.69 -5.43 13.36
CA ASN A 133 -7.89 -4.80 13.91
C ASN A 133 -8.57 -5.65 15.01
N VAL A 134 -7.80 -6.47 15.73
CA VAL A 134 -8.24 -7.19 16.94
C VAL A 134 -7.63 -6.48 18.16
N PRO A 135 -8.42 -5.67 18.88
CA PRO A 135 -7.90 -4.77 19.90
C PRO A 135 -7.28 -5.52 21.08
N GLY A 136 -6.09 -5.07 21.52
CA GLY A 136 -5.47 -5.57 22.76
C GLY A 136 -6.20 -5.03 24.00
N VAL A 137 -6.61 -3.76 23.93
CA VAL A 137 -7.48 -3.11 24.92
C VAL A 137 -8.64 -2.44 24.19
N LEU A 138 -9.86 -2.71 24.65
CA LEU A 138 -11.08 -2.01 24.23
C LEU A 138 -11.47 -1.01 25.32
N ARG A 139 -11.56 0.27 24.96
CA ARG A 139 -12.05 1.33 25.84
C ARG A 139 -13.48 1.65 25.43
N LEU A 140 -14.44 1.44 26.32
CA LEU A 140 -15.88 1.57 26.01
C LEU A 140 -16.62 2.22 27.18
N CYS A 141 -17.71 2.93 26.85
CA CYS A 141 -18.73 3.37 27.80
C CYS A 141 -20.11 3.21 27.18
N LYS A 142 -21.17 3.28 27.99
CA LYS A 142 -22.55 3.18 27.49
C LYS A 142 -22.86 4.37 26.57
N GLY A 143 -23.64 4.12 25.53
CA GLY A 143 -23.98 5.11 24.49
C GLY A 143 -22.90 5.34 23.42
N MET A 144 -21.71 4.74 23.56
CA MET A 144 -20.60 4.98 22.63
C MET A 144 -20.86 4.33 21.25
N PRO A 145 -20.55 5.02 20.12
CA PRO A 145 -20.64 4.41 18.80
C PRO A 145 -19.51 3.40 18.55
N VAL A 146 -19.88 2.22 18.04
CA VAL A 146 -18.97 1.12 17.70
C VAL A 146 -19.25 0.57 16.32
N ILE A 147 -18.26 -0.10 15.74
CA ILE A 147 -18.35 -0.81 14.46
C ILE A 147 -17.92 -2.26 14.65
N ILE A 148 -18.76 -3.19 14.18
CA ILE A 148 -18.52 -4.62 14.23
C ILE A 148 -17.45 -5.00 13.20
N LYS A 149 -16.52 -5.87 13.59
CA LYS A 149 -15.34 -6.26 12.78
C LYS A 149 -15.36 -7.72 12.33
N LYS A 150 -16.40 -8.48 12.65
CA LYS A 150 -16.56 -9.88 12.24
C LYS A 150 -18.02 -10.16 11.89
N ASN A 151 -18.24 -10.99 10.87
CA ASN A 151 -19.59 -11.49 10.58
C ASN A 151 -19.93 -12.55 11.63
N GLN A 152 -21.00 -12.34 12.39
CA GLN A 152 -21.50 -13.31 13.36
C GLN A 152 -22.87 -13.85 12.94
N ALA A 153 -23.81 -12.96 12.60
CA ALA A 153 -25.16 -13.29 12.16
C ALA A 153 -25.59 -12.30 11.08
N THR A 154 -25.23 -12.60 9.82
CA THR A 154 -25.42 -11.69 8.69
C THR A 154 -26.88 -11.37 8.40
N GLU A 155 -27.75 -12.35 8.62
CA GLU A 155 -29.19 -12.32 8.52
C GLU A 155 -29.85 -11.43 9.58
N LEU A 156 -29.16 -11.20 10.71
CA LEU A 156 -29.56 -10.28 11.77
C LEU A 156 -28.80 -8.95 11.68
N GLY A 157 -28.10 -8.66 10.58
CA GLY A 157 -27.33 -7.41 10.44
C GLY A 157 -26.06 -7.32 11.30
N VAL A 158 -25.69 -8.39 12.03
CA VAL A 158 -24.44 -8.49 12.79
C VAL A 158 -23.29 -8.85 11.85
N THR A 159 -22.91 -7.87 11.05
CA THR A 159 -21.95 -7.98 9.95
C THR A 159 -20.68 -7.17 10.23
N ASN A 160 -19.57 -7.58 9.63
CA ASN A 160 -18.37 -6.76 9.57
C ASN A 160 -18.67 -5.46 8.83
N GLY A 161 -18.44 -4.34 9.51
CA GLY A 161 -18.79 -3.01 9.06
C GLY A 161 -20.17 -2.52 9.51
N GLY A 162 -20.93 -3.33 10.26
CA GLY A 162 -22.18 -2.93 10.90
C GLY A 162 -21.92 -1.92 12.02
N GLU A 163 -22.69 -0.84 12.06
CA GLU A 163 -22.57 0.24 13.04
C GLU A 163 -23.60 0.06 14.16
N GLY A 164 -23.21 0.37 15.39
CA GLY A 164 -24.10 0.27 16.53
C GLY A 164 -23.68 1.14 17.71
N ILE A 165 -24.50 1.13 18.75
CA ILE A 165 -24.32 1.87 19.98
C ILE A 165 -24.16 0.88 21.13
N VAL A 166 -23.20 1.13 22.01
CA VAL A 166 -23.00 0.30 23.21
C VAL A 166 -24.16 0.48 24.18
N VAL A 167 -24.83 -0.61 24.54
CA VAL A 167 -25.93 -0.61 25.53
C VAL A 167 -25.43 -1.06 26.89
N ASP A 168 -24.80 -2.23 26.94
CA ASP A 168 -24.27 -2.81 28.17
C ASP A 168 -23.22 -3.88 27.85
N TRP A 169 -22.64 -4.51 28.88
CA TRP A 169 -21.70 -5.61 28.72
C TRP A 169 -21.71 -6.59 29.89
N ILE A 170 -21.18 -7.79 29.62
CA ILE A 170 -20.78 -8.76 30.63
C ILE A 170 -19.27 -8.86 30.58
N SER A 171 -18.63 -8.61 31.73
CA SER A 171 -17.19 -8.71 31.90
C SER A 171 -16.83 -9.59 33.09
N ARG A 172 -15.61 -10.09 33.08
CA ARG A 172 -15.06 -10.88 34.17
C ARG A 172 -13.66 -10.40 34.56
N PRO A 173 -13.28 -10.53 35.83
CA PRO A 173 -11.92 -10.21 36.25
C PRO A 173 -10.92 -11.16 35.59
N VAL A 174 -9.77 -10.60 35.23
CA VAL A 174 -8.58 -11.32 34.74
C VAL A 174 -7.37 -10.93 35.58
N LEU A 175 -6.18 -11.40 35.18
CA LEU A 175 -4.92 -11.20 35.90
C LEU A 175 -4.69 -9.71 36.25
N ASN A 176 -4.16 -9.45 37.44
CA ASN A 176 -3.78 -8.12 37.95
C ASN A 176 -4.95 -7.13 38.07
N GLY A 177 -6.16 -7.60 38.41
CA GLY A 177 -7.33 -6.74 38.67
C GLY A 177 -7.96 -6.11 37.42
N LYS A 178 -7.47 -6.48 36.23
CA LYS A 178 -7.99 -6.03 34.94
C LYS A 178 -9.30 -6.76 34.60
N GLN A 179 -10.11 -6.20 33.71
CA GLN A 179 -11.36 -6.82 33.25
C GLN A 179 -11.21 -7.33 31.82
N ALA A 180 -11.79 -8.49 31.51
CA ALA A 180 -11.99 -8.97 30.15
C ALA A 180 -13.47 -8.89 29.79
N LEU A 181 -13.75 -8.50 28.55
CA LEU A 181 -15.10 -8.40 28.01
C LEU A 181 -15.50 -9.74 27.41
N ASP A 182 -16.58 -10.34 27.93
CA ASP A 182 -17.09 -11.62 27.42
C ASP A 182 -18.25 -11.40 26.43
N VAL A 183 -19.14 -10.45 26.72
CA VAL A 183 -20.28 -10.10 25.86
C VAL A 183 -20.45 -8.59 25.82
N LEU A 184 -20.61 -8.03 24.63
CA LEU A 184 -21.01 -6.64 24.43
C LEU A 184 -22.41 -6.59 23.84
N PHE A 185 -23.33 -5.88 24.47
CA PHE A 185 -24.65 -5.62 23.92
C PHE A 185 -24.61 -4.35 23.07
N VAL A 186 -24.94 -4.51 21.79
CA VAL A 186 -24.88 -3.44 20.80
C VAL A 186 -26.25 -3.22 20.19
N GLU A 187 -26.75 -2.00 20.22
CA GLU A 187 -27.93 -1.58 19.48
C GLU A 187 -27.53 -1.27 18.02
N LEU A 188 -28.07 -2.00 17.06
CA LEU A 188 -27.74 -1.82 15.64
C LEU A 188 -28.46 -0.58 15.07
N THR A 189 -27.69 0.36 14.53
CA THR A 189 -28.21 1.68 14.09
C THR A 189 -28.69 1.72 12.63
N ASN A 190 -28.20 0.80 11.79
CA ASN A 190 -28.39 0.85 10.33
C ASN A 190 -29.01 -0.44 9.76
N ASN A 191 -29.82 -1.15 10.57
CA ASN A 191 -30.41 -2.41 10.15
C ASN A 191 -31.70 -2.19 9.35
N LYS A 192 -31.80 -2.84 8.17
CA LYS A 192 -33.02 -2.81 7.35
C LYS A 192 -34.11 -3.74 7.89
N ALA A 193 -33.71 -4.73 8.69
CA ALA A 193 -34.60 -5.65 9.36
C ALA A 193 -34.58 -5.36 10.86
N SER A 194 -35.75 -5.32 11.50
CA SER A 194 -35.85 -5.28 12.95
C SER A 194 -35.37 -6.61 13.52
N VAL A 195 -34.38 -6.56 14.41
CA VAL A 195 -33.89 -7.75 15.11
C VAL A 195 -34.42 -7.74 16.52
N GLN A 196 -34.96 -8.86 16.97
CA GLN A 196 -35.45 -9.01 18.33
C GLN A 196 -34.89 -10.32 18.90
N VAL A 197 -33.94 -10.20 19.81
CA VAL A 197 -33.47 -11.34 20.61
C VAL A 197 -34.35 -11.43 21.85
N GLU A 198 -34.77 -12.64 22.21
CA GLU A 198 -35.60 -12.85 23.41
C GLU A 198 -34.88 -12.32 24.65
N GLY A 199 -35.58 -11.51 25.45
CA GLY A 199 -35.04 -10.90 26.67
C GLY A 199 -34.18 -9.64 26.47
N LEU A 200 -33.93 -9.20 25.23
CA LEU A 200 -33.22 -7.94 24.95
C LEU A 200 -34.16 -6.87 24.36
N PRO A 201 -33.83 -5.58 24.45
CA PRO A 201 -34.58 -4.55 23.73
C PRO A 201 -34.50 -4.72 22.21
N PRO A 202 -35.42 -4.10 21.45
CA PRO A 202 -35.37 -4.12 19.99
C PRO A 202 -34.02 -3.65 19.43
N ASN A 203 -33.53 -4.36 18.41
CA ASN A 203 -32.25 -4.14 17.72
C ASN A 203 -31.00 -4.28 18.58
N VAL A 204 -31.12 -4.71 19.84
CA VAL A 204 -29.97 -5.01 20.70
C VAL A 204 -29.54 -6.46 20.49
N VAL A 205 -28.27 -6.64 20.14
CA VAL A 205 -27.66 -7.94 19.89
C VAL A 205 -26.46 -8.18 20.79
N PRO A 206 -26.25 -9.42 21.28
CA PRO A 206 -25.02 -9.77 21.98
C PRO A 206 -23.90 -10.05 20.96
N VAL A 207 -22.76 -9.37 21.12
CA VAL A 207 -21.52 -9.62 20.39
C VAL A 207 -20.54 -10.28 21.36
N CYS A 208 -20.38 -11.59 21.24
CA CYS A 208 -19.55 -12.38 22.15
C CYS A 208 -18.06 -12.26 21.80
N ALA A 209 -17.20 -12.41 22.81
CA ALA A 209 -15.77 -12.54 22.63
C ALA A 209 -15.41 -13.85 21.92
N GLU A 210 -14.49 -13.77 20.97
CA GLU A 210 -14.03 -14.93 20.21
C GLU A 210 -12.52 -15.05 20.27
N THR A 211 -12.02 -16.30 20.22
CA THR A 211 -10.59 -16.59 20.16
C THR A 211 -10.13 -16.70 18.71
N ASP A 212 -9.32 -15.75 18.25
CA ASP A 212 -8.71 -15.74 16.93
C ASP A 212 -7.19 -15.92 17.03
N ASN A 213 -6.56 -16.51 16.01
CA ASN A 213 -5.12 -16.37 15.83
C ASN A 213 -4.88 -14.99 15.21
N VAL A 214 -4.07 -14.15 15.84
CA VAL A 214 -3.81 -12.77 15.41
C VAL A 214 -2.33 -12.60 15.17
N GLU A 215 -1.95 -12.09 14.00
CA GLU A 215 -0.59 -11.62 13.75
C GLU A 215 -0.42 -10.20 14.29
N CYS A 216 0.50 -10.05 15.25
CA CYS A 216 0.85 -8.78 15.86
C CYS A 216 2.19 -8.29 15.32
N GLU A 217 2.21 -7.09 14.75
CA GLU A 217 3.44 -6.39 14.41
C GLU A 217 3.98 -5.66 15.66
N LEU A 218 5.10 -6.15 16.19
CA LEU A 218 5.76 -5.54 17.35
C LEU A 218 6.48 -4.23 16.95
N PRO A 219 6.84 -3.34 17.89
CA PRO A 219 7.62 -2.13 17.59
C PRO A 219 8.99 -2.42 16.95
N SER A 220 9.52 -3.63 17.15
CA SER A 220 10.72 -4.10 16.47
C SER A 220 10.52 -4.37 14.97
N GLY A 221 9.28 -4.43 14.48
CA GLY A 221 8.89 -4.92 13.16
C GLY A 221 8.79 -6.45 13.07
N ALA A 222 9.07 -7.16 14.16
CA ALA A 222 8.87 -8.60 14.20
C ALA A 222 7.37 -8.93 14.24
N LEU A 223 6.98 -9.97 13.50
CA LEU A 223 5.63 -10.51 13.54
C LEU A 223 5.55 -11.60 14.61
N LEU A 224 4.60 -11.45 15.53
CA LEU A 224 4.30 -12.42 16.58
C LEU A 224 2.86 -12.88 16.41
N THR A 225 2.67 -14.17 16.13
CA THR A 225 1.33 -14.77 16.12
C THR A 225 0.91 -15.16 17.53
N ILE A 226 -0.18 -14.58 18.02
CA ILE A 226 -0.81 -14.90 19.30
C ILE A 226 -2.20 -15.52 19.08
N ARG A 227 -2.76 -16.11 20.12
CA ARG A 227 -4.19 -16.43 20.22
C ARG A 227 -4.87 -15.42 21.13
N ARG A 228 -5.70 -14.57 20.57
CA ARG A 228 -6.35 -13.47 21.29
C ARG A 228 -7.83 -13.74 21.43
N THR A 229 -8.34 -13.64 22.66
CA THR A 229 -9.78 -13.68 22.95
C THR A 229 -10.26 -12.28 23.26
N GLN A 230 -11.15 -11.74 22.42
CA GLN A 230 -11.71 -10.38 22.55
C GLN A 230 -12.99 -10.24 21.73
N VAL A 231 -13.88 -9.31 22.11
CA VAL A 231 -15.03 -8.91 21.29
C VAL A 231 -14.56 -8.22 20.01
N ARG A 232 -15.11 -8.61 18.86
CA ARG A 232 -14.69 -8.10 17.53
C ARG A 232 -15.43 -6.83 17.15
N VAL A 233 -15.18 -5.77 17.91
CA VAL A 233 -15.64 -4.39 17.63
C VAL A 233 -14.49 -3.40 17.68
N LEU A 234 -14.69 -2.21 17.11
CA LEU A 234 -13.85 -1.03 17.35
C LEU A 234 -14.75 0.18 17.68
N PRO A 235 -14.25 1.21 18.38
CA PRO A 235 -14.91 2.50 18.41
C PRO A 235 -15.12 3.06 16.99
N ASN A 236 -16.18 3.83 16.79
CA ASN A 236 -16.60 4.34 15.48
C ASN A 236 -16.67 5.87 15.46
N PHE A 237 -15.62 6.54 15.95
CA PHE A 237 -15.40 7.98 15.75
C PHE A 237 -14.57 8.27 14.50
N ALA A 238 -13.90 7.24 13.98
CA ALA A 238 -13.31 7.21 12.66
C ALA A 238 -13.47 5.82 12.02
N MET A 239 -13.54 5.82 10.70
CA MET A 239 -13.53 4.61 9.87
C MET A 239 -12.66 4.84 8.64
N THR A 240 -12.27 3.76 7.97
CA THR A 240 -11.60 3.88 6.67
C THR A 240 -12.61 4.07 5.54
N ASP A 241 -12.18 4.64 4.42
CA ASP A 241 -12.94 4.70 3.17
C ASP A 241 -13.46 3.32 2.75
N PHE A 242 -12.64 2.27 2.86
CA PHE A 242 -13.08 0.89 2.65
C PHE A 242 -14.21 0.47 3.60
N ALA A 243 -14.09 0.77 4.90
CA ALA A 243 -15.14 0.45 5.87
C ALA A 243 -16.42 1.27 5.64
N SER A 244 -16.30 2.44 5.02
CA SER A 244 -17.45 3.29 4.68
C SER A 244 -18.27 2.77 3.49
N GLN A 245 -17.71 1.88 2.65
CA GLN A 245 -18.31 1.47 1.40
C GLN A 245 -19.73 0.91 1.57
N GLY A 246 -20.65 1.32 0.71
CA GLY A 246 -22.04 0.85 0.71
C GLY A 246 -22.95 1.52 1.74
N LYS A 247 -22.43 2.46 2.53
CA LYS A 247 -23.22 3.23 3.51
C LYS A 247 -23.78 4.52 2.90
N THR A 248 -24.92 4.97 3.43
CA THR A 248 -25.44 6.32 3.22
C THR A 248 -25.40 7.02 4.57
N ARG A 249 -24.84 8.23 4.61
CA ARG A 249 -24.61 9.00 5.83
C ARG A 249 -25.30 10.35 5.69
N GLU A 250 -26.18 10.65 6.65
CA GLU A 250 -26.86 11.95 6.69
C GLU A 250 -25.86 13.08 6.96
N ARG A 251 -24.96 12.88 7.93
CA ARG A 251 -23.79 13.72 8.19
C ARG A 251 -22.53 12.99 7.76
N ASN A 252 -21.74 13.60 6.88
CA ASN A 252 -20.55 12.98 6.34
C ASN A 252 -19.32 13.85 6.57
N VAL A 253 -18.51 13.48 7.57
CA VAL A 253 -17.24 14.15 7.86
C VAL A 253 -16.12 13.32 7.24
N VAL A 254 -15.31 13.94 6.39
CA VAL A 254 -14.32 13.24 5.57
C VAL A 254 -12.97 13.93 5.60
N ASP A 255 -11.91 13.13 5.65
CA ASP A 255 -10.53 13.58 5.54
C ASP A 255 -9.90 13.01 4.26
N LEU A 256 -9.88 13.85 3.21
CA LEU A 256 -9.43 13.46 1.87
C LEU A 256 -7.90 13.39 1.74
N SER A 257 -7.13 13.91 2.71
CA SER A 257 -5.71 14.19 2.49
C SER A 257 -4.86 12.93 2.29
N ARG A 258 -5.21 11.82 2.95
CA ARG A 258 -4.50 10.53 2.87
C ARG A 258 -5.25 9.46 2.05
N LEU A 259 -6.32 9.83 1.36
CA LEU A 259 -6.97 8.93 0.41
C LEU A 259 -6.06 8.70 -0.82
N ARG A 260 -5.94 7.44 -1.26
CA ARG A 260 -4.96 7.00 -2.26
C ARG A 260 -5.21 7.53 -3.68
N GLY A 261 -6.41 7.99 -4.00
CA GLY A 261 -6.76 8.53 -5.33
C GLY A 261 -8.24 8.82 -5.51
N HIS A 262 -8.66 9.14 -6.74
CA HIS A 262 -10.04 9.55 -7.04
C HIS A 262 -11.10 8.53 -6.62
N GLN A 263 -10.83 7.23 -6.70
CA GLN A 263 -11.78 6.17 -6.31
C GLN A 263 -12.04 6.18 -4.80
N ALA A 264 -10.99 6.40 -4.00
CA ALA A 264 -11.09 6.51 -2.55
C ALA A 264 -11.85 7.78 -2.17
N CYS A 265 -11.52 8.92 -2.79
CA CYS A 265 -12.27 10.18 -2.60
C CYS A 265 -13.75 10.03 -2.99
N TYR A 266 -14.02 9.42 -4.15
CA TYR A 266 -15.37 9.12 -4.60
C TYR A 266 -16.08 8.20 -3.61
N THR A 267 -15.42 7.16 -3.12
CA THR A 267 -16.01 6.22 -2.15
C THR A 267 -16.40 6.92 -0.86
N ALA A 268 -15.58 7.84 -0.35
CA ALA A 268 -15.84 8.58 0.86
C ALA A 268 -16.94 9.65 0.71
N LEU A 269 -16.88 10.46 -0.36
CA LEU A 269 -17.84 11.55 -0.58
C LEU A 269 -19.20 11.05 -1.10
N SER A 270 -19.24 9.95 -1.87
CA SER A 270 -20.50 9.34 -2.31
C SER A 270 -21.29 8.62 -1.20
N ARG A 271 -20.85 8.75 0.07
CA ARG A 271 -21.65 8.37 1.25
C ARG A 271 -22.60 9.48 1.67
N SER A 272 -22.31 10.73 1.33
CA SER A 272 -23.13 11.88 1.71
C SER A 272 -24.55 11.80 1.15
N ALA A 273 -25.54 12.08 2.01
CA ALA A 273 -26.94 12.23 1.60
C ALA A 273 -27.24 13.59 0.98
N CYS A 274 -26.52 14.64 1.38
CA CYS A 274 -26.62 16.00 0.84
C CYS A 274 -25.28 16.75 0.92
N ALA A 275 -25.15 17.83 0.15
CA ALA A 275 -24.00 18.72 0.18
C ALA A 275 -23.87 19.47 1.52
N ALA A 276 -24.98 20.04 2.02
CA ALA A 276 -24.99 20.88 3.22
C ALA A 276 -24.42 20.19 4.48
N LYS A 277 -24.65 18.88 4.63
CA LYS A 277 -24.14 18.09 5.77
C LYS A 277 -22.85 17.32 5.46
N THR A 278 -22.14 17.72 4.41
CA THR A 278 -20.83 17.17 4.03
C THR A 278 -19.72 18.11 4.45
N VAL A 279 -18.78 17.61 5.24
CA VAL A 279 -17.68 18.38 5.82
C VAL A 279 -16.35 17.75 5.42
N ILE A 280 -15.45 18.54 4.82
CA ILE A 280 -14.09 18.11 4.51
C ILE A 280 -13.11 18.75 5.52
N ILE A 281 -12.47 17.93 6.35
CA ILE A 281 -11.64 18.42 7.48
C ILE A 281 -10.36 19.09 6.99
N ARG A 282 -9.74 18.57 5.93
CA ARG A 282 -8.44 19.04 5.44
C ARG A 282 -8.46 19.20 3.95
N ASP A 283 -7.71 20.21 3.49
CA ASP A 283 -7.48 20.44 2.08
C ASP A 283 -6.83 19.21 1.41
N PHE A 284 -7.03 19.09 0.11
CA PHE A 284 -6.64 17.93 -0.68
C PHE A 284 -6.04 18.35 -2.02
N SER A 285 -5.14 17.50 -2.54
CA SER A 285 -4.55 17.74 -3.86
C SER A 285 -5.58 17.52 -4.96
N THR A 286 -5.85 18.57 -5.74
CA THR A 286 -6.79 18.51 -6.88
C THR A 286 -6.31 17.54 -7.97
N GLY A 287 -4.99 17.29 -8.06
CA GLY A 287 -4.41 16.30 -8.97
C GLY A 287 -4.85 14.86 -8.70
N LYS A 288 -5.38 14.57 -7.49
CA LYS A 288 -6.02 13.28 -7.20
C LYS A 288 -7.31 13.08 -7.99
N LEU A 289 -8.01 14.16 -8.32
CA LEU A 289 -9.35 14.16 -8.93
C LEU A 289 -9.32 14.49 -10.44
N ARG A 290 -8.16 14.89 -10.97
CA ARG A 290 -7.91 15.23 -12.38
C ARG A 290 -6.88 14.29 -13.00
N GLY A 291 -6.91 14.14 -14.32
CA GLY A 291 -5.93 13.36 -15.09
C GLY A 291 -6.48 12.12 -15.80
N GLY A 292 -7.79 11.89 -15.73
CA GLY A 292 -8.47 10.80 -16.45
C GLY A 292 -8.22 9.41 -15.87
N LEU A 293 -9.03 8.47 -16.35
CA LEU A 293 -8.93 7.06 -15.99
C LEU A 293 -7.71 6.40 -16.62
N SER A 294 -7.20 5.34 -15.97
CA SER A 294 -6.20 4.48 -16.61
C SER A 294 -6.80 3.83 -17.87
N PRO A 295 -5.98 3.51 -18.90
CA PRO A 295 -6.49 2.91 -20.14
C PRO A 295 -7.31 1.63 -19.92
N HIS A 296 -6.92 0.82 -18.94
CA HIS A 296 -7.64 -0.41 -18.57
C HIS A 296 -9.02 -0.11 -17.98
N LEU A 297 -9.09 0.83 -17.04
CA LEU A 297 -10.35 1.19 -16.40
C LEU A 297 -11.27 1.92 -17.39
N LEU A 298 -10.72 2.78 -18.25
CA LEU A 298 -11.45 3.43 -19.33
C LEU A 298 -12.05 2.39 -20.30
N ALA A 299 -11.28 1.38 -20.70
CA ALA A 299 -11.76 0.30 -21.55
C ALA A 299 -12.88 -0.51 -20.86
N GLU A 300 -12.71 -0.85 -19.59
CA GLU A 300 -13.75 -1.55 -18.82
C GLU A 300 -15.05 -0.75 -18.74
N TYR A 301 -14.98 0.56 -18.45
CA TYR A 301 -16.17 1.41 -18.45
C TYR A 301 -16.83 1.50 -19.83
N ARG A 302 -16.05 1.61 -20.91
CA ARG A 302 -16.59 1.61 -22.28
C ARG A 302 -17.27 0.28 -22.62
N ASP A 303 -16.67 -0.84 -22.25
CA ASP A 303 -17.25 -2.17 -22.43
C ASP A 303 -18.58 -2.30 -21.67
N LEU A 304 -18.68 -1.74 -20.46
CA LEU A 304 -19.93 -1.74 -19.69
C LEU A 304 -21.03 -0.91 -20.36
N GLU A 305 -20.71 0.26 -20.92
CA GLU A 305 -21.67 1.08 -21.68
C GLU A 305 -22.15 0.38 -22.97
N ILE A 306 -21.25 -0.36 -23.63
CA ILE A 306 -21.62 -1.18 -24.79
C ILE A 306 -22.57 -2.30 -24.36
N LEU A 307 -22.27 -2.98 -23.26
CA LEU A 307 -23.13 -4.04 -22.74
C LEU A 307 -24.50 -3.53 -22.27
N ASP A 308 -24.55 -2.33 -21.69
CA ASP A 308 -25.79 -1.66 -21.32
C ASP A 308 -26.68 -1.45 -22.56
N ASP A 309 -26.12 -0.89 -23.63
CA ASP A 309 -26.88 -0.68 -24.87
C ASP A 309 -27.29 -2.00 -25.55
N MET A 310 -26.42 -3.00 -25.54
CA MET A 310 -26.75 -4.34 -26.02
C MET A 310 -27.91 -4.96 -25.24
N THR A 311 -27.94 -4.77 -23.92
CA THR A 311 -29.01 -5.27 -23.05
C THR A 311 -30.33 -4.59 -23.39
N ARG A 312 -30.31 -3.27 -23.67
CA ARG A 312 -31.48 -2.52 -24.16
C ARG A 312 -31.98 -3.05 -25.50
N LEU A 313 -31.10 -3.22 -26.49
CA LEU A 313 -31.46 -3.76 -27.81
C LEU A 313 -32.00 -5.20 -27.74
N GLU A 314 -31.47 -6.02 -26.84
CA GLU A 314 -31.96 -7.38 -26.60
C GLU A 314 -33.37 -7.36 -26.01
N PHE A 315 -33.64 -6.48 -25.05
CA PHE A 315 -34.97 -6.27 -24.48
C PHE A 315 -35.98 -5.76 -25.53
N GLU A 316 -35.56 -4.86 -26.42
CA GLU A 316 -36.37 -4.35 -27.54
C GLU A 316 -36.53 -5.37 -28.69
N GLY A 317 -35.83 -6.51 -28.65
CA GLY A 317 -35.85 -7.50 -29.72
C GLY A 317 -35.13 -7.07 -31.01
N THR A 318 -34.32 -6.01 -30.95
CA THR A 318 -33.62 -5.41 -32.09
C THR A 318 -32.12 -5.73 -32.13
N LEU A 319 -31.59 -6.46 -31.13
CA LEU A 319 -30.20 -6.93 -31.15
C LEU A 319 -29.96 -7.88 -32.34
N PRO A 320 -28.96 -7.63 -33.20
CA PRO A 320 -28.71 -8.48 -34.36
C PRO A 320 -28.43 -9.94 -33.97
N THR A 321 -29.08 -10.89 -34.66
CA THR A 321 -28.99 -12.34 -34.37
C THR A 321 -27.57 -12.93 -34.48
N VAL A 322 -26.66 -12.25 -35.20
CA VAL A 322 -25.23 -12.59 -35.27
C VAL A 322 -24.50 -12.38 -33.94
N VAL A 323 -25.07 -11.60 -33.01
CA VAL A 323 -24.54 -11.35 -31.66
C VAL A 323 -25.08 -12.43 -30.71
N ASN A 324 -24.52 -13.63 -30.83
CA ASN A 324 -25.02 -14.82 -30.13
C ASN A 324 -24.04 -15.41 -29.12
N SER A 325 -22.85 -14.81 -28.96
CA SER A 325 -21.85 -15.32 -28.01
C SER A 325 -22.31 -15.17 -26.56
N THR A 326 -21.96 -16.16 -25.74
CA THR A 326 -22.15 -16.15 -24.29
C THR A 326 -20.96 -15.55 -23.54
N LEU A 327 -19.82 -15.32 -24.21
CA LEU A 327 -18.63 -14.74 -23.61
C LEU A 327 -18.61 -13.22 -23.80
N ARG A 328 -18.47 -12.46 -22.70
CA ARG A 328 -18.50 -10.97 -22.69
C ARG A 328 -17.74 -10.34 -23.86
N TYR A 329 -16.43 -10.62 -23.97
CA TYR A 329 -15.58 -9.96 -24.96
C TYR A 329 -15.92 -10.36 -26.41
N ALA A 330 -16.27 -11.64 -26.65
CA ALA A 330 -16.66 -12.10 -27.98
C ALA A 330 -18.02 -11.52 -28.38
N ARG A 331 -18.96 -11.40 -27.44
CA ARG A 331 -20.28 -10.79 -27.64
C ARG A 331 -20.15 -9.30 -27.99
N ILE A 332 -19.35 -8.55 -27.24
CA ILE A 332 -19.02 -7.13 -27.56
C ILE A 332 -18.39 -7.03 -28.95
N ALA A 333 -17.42 -7.90 -29.28
CA ALA A 333 -16.76 -7.88 -30.59
C ALA A 333 -17.71 -8.20 -31.74
N GLN A 334 -18.63 -9.15 -31.58
CA GLN A 334 -19.70 -9.44 -32.54
C GLN A 334 -20.60 -8.22 -32.73
N PHE A 335 -21.05 -7.61 -31.64
CA PHE A 335 -21.90 -6.43 -31.68
C PHE A 335 -21.24 -5.26 -32.39
N LEU A 336 -20.01 -4.89 -32.02
CA LEU A 336 -19.27 -3.79 -32.66
C LEU A 336 -18.97 -4.01 -34.16
N LYS A 337 -19.01 -5.26 -34.66
CA LYS A 337 -18.93 -5.55 -36.11
C LYS A 337 -20.22 -5.21 -36.85
N THR A 338 -21.36 -5.27 -36.18
CA THR A 338 -22.67 -4.89 -36.75
C THR A 338 -22.91 -3.38 -36.74
N GLN A 339 -22.17 -2.65 -35.93
CA GLN A 339 -22.32 -1.21 -35.74
C GLN A 339 -21.42 -0.39 -36.69
N PRO A 340 -21.82 0.86 -37.02
CA PRO A 340 -20.98 1.76 -37.80
C PRO A 340 -19.67 2.11 -37.08
N ARG A 341 -18.68 2.65 -37.80
CA ARG A 341 -17.33 2.90 -37.25
C ARG A 341 -17.30 3.99 -36.17
N ASP A 342 -18.24 4.91 -36.23
CA ASP A 342 -18.45 6.03 -35.32
C ASP A 342 -19.51 5.73 -34.25
N TYR A 343 -19.91 4.47 -34.10
CA TYR A 343 -20.87 4.06 -33.09
C TYR A 343 -20.45 4.51 -31.68
N LEU A 344 -21.41 5.11 -30.98
CA LEU A 344 -21.35 5.47 -29.57
C LEU A 344 -22.69 5.05 -28.94
N PRO A 345 -22.67 4.34 -27.79
CA PRO A 345 -23.88 4.07 -27.04
C PRO A 345 -24.67 5.37 -26.76
N PRO A 346 -26.01 5.39 -26.93
CA PRO A 346 -26.83 6.60 -26.83
C PRO A 346 -26.66 7.34 -25.49
N ASN A 347 -26.55 6.60 -24.39
CA ASN A 347 -26.47 7.15 -23.02
C ASN A 347 -25.03 7.26 -22.50
N MET A 348 -24.03 7.13 -23.39
CA MET A 348 -22.63 7.13 -22.98
C MET A 348 -22.23 8.43 -22.31
N HIS A 349 -21.65 8.32 -21.11
CA HIS A 349 -21.10 9.46 -20.40
C HIS A 349 -20.05 10.20 -21.27
N PRO A 350 -20.08 11.56 -21.37
CA PRO A 350 -19.19 12.31 -22.24
C PRO A 350 -17.70 12.01 -22.07
N THR A 351 -17.28 11.67 -20.85
CA THR A 351 -15.89 11.34 -20.52
C THR A 351 -15.41 9.99 -21.07
N LEU A 352 -16.34 9.11 -21.43
CA LEU A 352 -16.08 7.77 -21.96
C LEU A 352 -16.14 7.73 -23.49
N LYS A 353 -16.68 8.76 -24.13
CA LYS A 353 -16.76 8.87 -25.60
C LYS A 353 -15.40 8.67 -26.24
N TRP A 354 -15.42 8.16 -27.46
CA TRP A 354 -14.23 7.84 -28.24
C TRP A 354 -14.35 8.36 -29.66
N SER A 355 -13.20 8.56 -30.30
CA SER A 355 -13.10 8.82 -31.73
C SER A 355 -13.03 7.50 -32.51
N ALA A 356 -13.34 7.52 -33.80
CA ALA A 356 -13.37 6.34 -34.67
C ALA A 356 -12.03 5.54 -34.72
N GLY A 357 -10.93 6.09 -34.20
CA GLY A 357 -9.62 5.43 -34.11
C GLY A 357 -9.29 4.76 -32.77
N ASP A 358 -10.07 5.02 -31.71
CA ASP A 358 -9.73 4.61 -30.34
C ASP A 358 -10.16 3.16 -30.01
N LEU A 359 -11.21 2.66 -30.66
CA LEU A 359 -11.66 1.27 -30.50
C LEU A 359 -10.81 0.34 -31.37
N LYS A 360 -9.72 -0.18 -30.80
CA LYS A 360 -9.02 -1.33 -31.40
C LYS A 360 -9.96 -2.54 -31.34
N ARG A 361 -10.68 -2.81 -32.43
CA ARG A 361 -11.50 -4.01 -32.62
C ARG A 361 -10.60 -5.24 -32.44
N LYS A 362 -10.61 -5.85 -31.25
CA LYS A 362 -9.86 -7.10 -31.01
C LYS A 362 -10.41 -8.15 -31.96
N SER A 363 -9.54 -8.78 -32.75
CA SER A 363 -9.95 -9.85 -33.65
C SER A 363 -10.48 -11.03 -32.82
N THR A 364 -11.54 -11.65 -33.32
CA THR A 364 -12.20 -12.82 -32.72
C THR A 364 -11.26 -14.03 -32.56
N GLU A 365 -10.12 -14.04 -33.27
CA GLU A 365 -9.16 -15.15 -33.31
C GLU A 365 -8.33 -15.33 -32.02
N GLN A 366 -8.24 -14.32 -31.14
CA GLN A 366 -7.44 -14.43 -29.90
C GLN A 366 -8.21 -14.99 -28.70
N ILE A 367 -9.52 -15.28 -28.83
CA ILE A 367 -10.37 -15.71 -27.71
C ILE A 367 -10.65 -17.23 -27.75
N GLU A 368 -10.42 -17.91 -28.88
CA GLU A 368 -10.78 -19.33 -29.03
C GLU A 368 -9.75 -20.34 -28.46
N SER A 369 -8.58 -19.91 -27.98
CA SER A 369 -7.60 -20.85 -27.41
C SER A 369 -7.78 -21.04 -25.89
N ILE A 370 -8.87 -21.66 -25.47
CA ILE A 370 -8.92 -22.36 -24.17
C ILE A 370 -8.55 -23.83 -24.46
N PRO A 371 -7.50 -24.41 -23.84
CA PRO A 371 -7.18 -25.82 -24.07
C PRO A 371 -8.28 -26.69 -23.45
N SER A 372 -9.06 -27.34 -24.32
CA SER A 372 -10.00 -28.38 -23.96
C SER A 372 -9.25 -29.49 -23.20
N LYS A 373 -9.50 -29.63 -21.88
CA LYS A 373 -9.06 -30.80 -21.12
C LYS A 373 -9.72 -32.04 -21.72
N LYS A 374 -9.03 -32.73 -22.63
CA LYS A 374 -9.40 -34.08 -23.04
C LYS A 374 -9.31 -34.99 -21.82
N LYS A 375 -10.48 -35.50 -21.41
CA LYS A 375 -10.62 -36.65 -20.51
C LYS A 375 -9.74 -37.79 -21.05
N ARG A 376 -8.75 -38.22 -20.28
CA ARG A 376 -8.21 -39.58 -20.36
C ARG A 376 -8.63 -40.33 -19.10
N THR A 377 -9.70 -41.09 -19.25
CA THR A 377 -10.00 -42.26 -18.44
C THR A 377 -8.91 -43.31 -18.67
N THR A 378 -8.24 -43.77 -17.61
CA THR A 378 -7.91 -45.20 -17.42
C THR A 378 -7.38 -45.45 -16.01
N ALA A 379 -8.17 -46.26 -15.30
CA ALA A 379 -7.82 -47.35 -14.38
C ALA A 379 -6.82 -47.13 -13.22
N LYS A 380 -7.35 -47.45 -12.04
CA LYS A 380 -6.69 -47.76 -10.77
C LYS A 380 -5.53 -48.74 -10.96
N ASN A 381 -4.40 -48.47 -10.31
CA ASN A 381 -3.81 -49.51 -9.48
C ASN A 381 -3.14 -48.94 -8.23
N ARG A 382 -3.38 -49.66 -7.14
CA ARG A 382 -3.17 -49.32 -5.74
C ARG A 382 -1.85 -49.95 -5.31
N GLN A 383 -0.91 -49.17 -4.77
CA GLN A 383 0.11 -49.64 -3.81
C GLN A 383 0.83 -48.45 -3.15
N GLN A 384 0.65 -48.32 -1.84
CA GLN A 384 1.57 -47.68 -0.88
C GLN A 384 2.42 -48.79 -0.23
N PRO A 385 3.35 -48.51 0.71
CA PRO A 385 4.48 -47.57 0.71
C PRO A 385 5.79 -48.29 1.12
N LYS A 386 6.98 -47.83 0.71
CA LYS A 386 8.24 -48.23 1.38
C LYS A 386 9.28 -47.09 1.49
N HIS A 387 9.55 -46.80 2.76
CA HIS A 387 10.70 -46.20 3.45
C HIS A 387 12.10 -46.16 2.78
N VAL A 388 12.83 -45.05 3.08
CA VAL A 388 14.30 -44.89 3.31
C VAL A 388 15.18 -44.98 2.04
N ARG A 389 16.05 -44.02 1.68
CA ARG A 389 17.20 -43.45 2.40
C ARG A 389 17.77 -42.24 1.62
N ALA A 390 18.47 -41.34 2.30
CA ALA A 390 19.33 -40.33 1.70
C ALA A 390 20.49 -40.94 0.90
N VAL A 391 21.03 -40.21 -0.09
CA VAL A 391 22.47 -39.93 -0.30
C VAL A 391 22.67 -39.05 -1.55
N ASN A 392 23.67 -38.18 -1.43
CA ASN A 392 24.28 -37.23 -2.35
C ASN A 392 24.47 -37.67 -3.82
N GLY A 393 24.58 -36.65 -4.68
CA GLY A 393 25.69 -36.58 -5.64
C GLY A 393 25.33 -36.57 -7.12
N ASN A 394 25.76 -35.49 -7.77
CA ASN A 394 26.23 -35.39 -9.15
C ASN A 394 25.22 -35.28 -10.30
N LEU A 395 25.28 -34.09 -10.91
CA LEU A 395 24.92 -33.80 -12.30
C LEU A 395 25.67 -34.70 -13.29
N PRO A 396 25.05 -35.00 -14.44
CA PRO A 396 25.75 -35.15 -15.71
C PRO A 396 25.28 -34.12 -16.77
N PRO A 397 26.05 -34.00 -17.87
CA PRO A 397 26.29 -32.70 -18.51
C PRO A 397 25.52 -32.44 -19.80
N VAL A 398 25.63 -31.16 -20.20
CA VAL A 398 25.21 -30.53 -21.45
C VAL A 398 25.88 -31.16 -22.67
N GLY A 399 25.11 -31.30 -23.75
CA GLY A 399 25.63 -31.44 -25.12
C GLY A 399 24.50 -31.48 -26.16
N ASN A 400 24.26 -30.38 -26.87
CA ASN A 400 24.78 -30.23 -28.24
C ASN A 400 24.29 -28.97 -28.95
N ALA A 401 25.24 -28.46 -29.72
CA ALA A 401 25.25 -27.22 -30.48
C ALA A 401 24.29 -27.21 -31.68
N VAL A 402 23.87 -25.99 -32.06
CA VAL A 402 23.65 -25.66 -33.47
C VAL A 402 24.45 -24.38 -33.77
N ARG A 403 25.40 -24.52 -34.69
CA ARG A 403 26.18 -23.45 -35.32
C ARG A 403 25.35 -22.77 -36.40
N THR A 404 25.55 -21.47 -36.58
CA THR A 404 25.67 -20.84 -37.91
C THR A 404 26.52 -19.56 -37.81
N ALA A 405 27.11 -19.21 -38.95
CA ALA A 405 28.43 -18.64 -39.17
C ALA A 405 28.54 -17.09 -39.08
N PRO A 406 29.77 -16.53 -39.14
CA PRO A 406 30.10 -15.18 -38.68
C PRO A 406 30.12 -14.13 -39.80
N SER A 407 29.84 -12.87 -39.45
CA SER A 407 30.18 -11.72 -40.29
C SER A 407 31.33 -10.95 -39.65
N THR A 408 32.44 -10.92 -40.38
CA THR A 408 33.66 -10.19 -40.10
C THR A 408 33.55 -8.74 -40.59
N ALA A 409 33.70 -7.78 -39.69
CA ALA A 409 34.22 -6.45 -40.02
C ALA A 409 35.24 -6.04 -38.94
N ARG A 410 36.46 -5.76 -39.36
CA ARG A 410 37.61 -5.31 -38.54
C ARG A 410 37.57 -3.77 -38.35
N PRO A 411 38.37 -3.23 -37.41
CA PRO A 411 37.96 -2.15 -36.52
C PRO A 411 38.29 -0.76 -37.08
N VAL A 412 37.44 0.21 -36.77
CA VAL A 412 37.78 1.63 -36.84
C VAL A 412 37.76 2.16 -35.41
N GLY A 413 38.85 2.83 -35.04
CA GLY A 413 39.20 3.18 -33.68
C GLY A 413 38.11 3.91 -32.91
N VAL A 414 37.95 3.53 -31.64
CA VAL A 414 37.16 4.30 -30.68
C VAL A 414 38.07 4.60 -29.51
N ALA A 415 38.36 5.89 -29.35
CA ALA A 415 38.98 6.47 -28.17
C ALA A 415 38.38 5.89 -26.89
N ASN A 416 39.22 5.62 -25.88
CA ASN A 416 38.90 5.14 -24.53
C ASN A 416 37.43 5.37 -24.11
N ALA A 417 36.56 4.43 -24.49
CA ALA A 417 35.16 4.49 -24.12
C ALA A 417 35.07 4.00 -22.67
N ILE A 418 34.60 4.88 -21.79
CA ILE A 418 34.24 4.50 -20.42
C ILE A 418 33.29 3.29 -20.53
N PRO A 419 33.57 2.14 -19.87
CA PRO A 419 32.71 0.98 -19.92
C PRO A 419 31.29 1.38 -19.48
N ARG A 420 30.31 1.24 -20.38
CA ARG A 420 28.93 1.62 -20.07
C ARG A 420 28.40 0.69 -18.96
N PRO A 421 27.75 1.23 -17.91
CA PRO A 421 27.19 0.40 -16.86
C PRO A 421 26.10 -0.50 -17.44
N VAL A 422 26.11 -1.77 -17.02
CA VAL A 422 25.11 -2.74 -17.41
C VAL A 422 23.78 -2.49 -16.70
N GLY A 423 22.67 -2.82 -17.34
CA GLY A 423 21.34 -2.77 -16.73
C GLY A 423 20.40 -3.83 -17.28
N LEU A 424 19.26 -4.01 -16.63
CA LEU A 424 18.27 -5.04 -16.97
C LEU A 424 17.46 -4.67 -18.23
N LYS A 425 17.30 -5.63 -19.14
CA LYS A 425 16.42 -5.47 -20.31
C LYS A 425 14.96 -5.70 -19.93
N TRP A 426 14.08 -4.85 -20.45
CA TRP A 426 12.66 -4.93 -20.20
C TRP A 426 12.02 -6.19 -20.81
N ASP A 427 11.32 -6.95 -19.97
CA ASP A 427 10.41 -8.02 -20.37
C ASP A 427 9.04 -7.41 -20.73
N SER A 428 8.77 -7.35 -22.04
CA SER A 428 7.52 -6.85 -22.61
C SER A 428 6.33 -7.82 -22.44
N ILE A 429 6.57 -9.07 -22.07
CA ILE A 429 5.53 -10.08 -21.81
C ILE A 429 5.01 -9.92 -20.39
N ASN A 430 5.91 -9.79 -19.41
CA ASN A 430 5.57 -9.71 -17.99
C ASN A 430 5.74 -8.32 -17.36
N TYR A 431 5.93 -7.26 -18.15
CA TYR A 431 6.08 -5.87 -17.69
C TYR A 431 7.02 -5.76 -16.48
N SER A 432 8.32 -5.90 -16.74
CA SER A 432 9.34 -5.91 -15.68
C SER A 432 9.89 -4.55 -15.27
N CYS A 433 9.45 -3.45 -15.87
CA CYS A 433 10.14 -2.15 -15.79
C CYS A 433 10.44 -1.67 -14.36
N ALA A 434 9.53 -1.89 -13.39
CA ALA A 434 9.77 -1.57 -11.98
C ALA A 434 10.91 -2.40 -11.36
N TYR A 435 10.95 -3.69 -11.67
CA TYR A 435 12.03 -4.60 -11.26
C TYR A 435 13.34 -4.24 -11.94
N ASP A 436 13.29 -3.91 -13.24
CA ASP A 436 14.48 -3.57 -14.01
C ASP A 436 15.15 -2.32 -13.45
N ALA A 437 14.37 -1.27 -13.17
CA ALA A 437 14.88 -0.03 -12.60
C ALA A 437 15.45 -0.25 -11.18
N LEU A 438 14.67 -0.88 -10.28
CA LEU A 438 15.10 -1.08 -8.90
C LEU A 438 16.29 -2.03 -8.79
N PHE A 439 16.26 -3.19 -9.46
CA PHE A 439 17.32 -4.19 -9.31
C PHE A 439 18.61 -3.76 -10.01
N THR A 440 18.51 -2.98 -11.10
CA THR A 440 19.70 -2.33 -11.68
C THR A 440 20.30 -1.32 -10.69
N ALA A 441 19.47 -0.50 -10.04
CA ALA A 441 19.93 0.43 -9.02
C ALA A 441 20.61 -0.28 -7.82
N LEU A 442 20.03 -1.38 -7.33
CA LEU A 442 20.58 -2.20 -6.24
C LEU A 442 21.88 -2.91 -6.65
N TYR A 443 22.00 -3.36 -7.89
CA TYR A 443 23.21 -3.99 -8.42
C TYR A 443 24.38 -3.00 -8.43
N HIS A 444 24.14 -1.78 -8.93
CA HIS A 444 25.18 -0.75 -8.92
C HIS A 444 25.51 -0.28 -7.52
N ALA A 445 24.53 -0.19 -6.62
CA ALA A 445 24.79 0.04 -5.20
C ALA A 445 25.71 -1.04 -4.60
N TRP A 446 25.50 -2.32 -4.95
CA TRP A 446 26.35 -3.43 -4.54
C TRP A 446 27.77 -3.35 -5.08
N LEU A 447 27.95 -2.97 -6.34
CA LEU A 447 29.28 -2.83 -6.94
C LEU A 447 30.17 -1.79 -6.26
N THR A 448 29.57 -0.81 -5.58
CA THR A 448 30.33 0.30 -4.97
C THR A 448 31.13 -0.14 -3.75
N ASN A 449 30.66 -1.13 -3.00
CA ASN A 449 31.38 -1.71 -1.87
C ASN A 449 30.94 -3.18 -1.65
N THR A 450 31.40 -4.06 -2.54
CA THR A 450 30.85 -5.43 -2.69
C THR A 450 30.95 -6.27 -1.43
N GLN A 451 32.01 -6.17 -0.63
CA GLN A 451 32.21 -7.01 0.55
C GLN A 451 31.21 -6.68 1.69
N PRO A 452 31.18 -5.46 2.25
CA PRO A 452 30.18 -5.07 3.24
C PRO A 452 28.76 -5.14 2.70
N MET A 453 28.52 -4.76 1.43
CA MET A 453 27.19 -4.81 0.86
C MET A 453 26.70 -6.25 0.67
N SER A 454 27.58 -7.20 0.34
CA SER A 454 27.20 -8.62 0.30
C SER A 454 26.75 -9.11 1.67
N ARG A 455 27.48 -8.75 2.74
CA ARG A 455 27.07 -9.08 4.11
C ARG A 455 25.72 -8.43 4.44
N TYR A 456 25.56 -7.15 4.14
CA TYR A 456 24.30 -6.42 4.35
C TYR A 456 23.14 -7.10 3.63
N MET A 457 23.24 -7.30 2.31
CA MET A 457 22.18 -7.89 1.49
C MET A 457 21.83 -9.32 1.91
N ARG A 458 22.83 -10.12 2.32
CA ARG A 458 22.64 -11.49 2.80
C ARG A 458 21.72 -11.57 4.02
N TYR A 459 21.79 -10.59 4.92
CA TYR A 459 21.13 -10.64 6.23
C TYR A 459 20.00 -9.63 6.41
N SER A 460 19.79 -8.70 5.47
CA SER A 460 18.76 -7.66 5.60
C SER A 460 17.37 -8.19 5.29
N THR A 461 17.15 -8.68 4.07
CA THR A 461 15.85 -9.21 3.63
C THR A 461 16.03 -10.46 2.75
N PRO A 462 15.04 -11.37 2.69
CA PRO A 462 15.08 -12.52 1.79
C PRO A 462 15.26 -12.10 0.31
N VAL A 463 14.64 -10.99 -0.09
CA VAL A 463 14.76 -10.45 -1.45
C VAL A 463 16.18 -10.01 -1.76
N LEU A 464 16.81 -9.23 -0.87
CA LEU A 464 18.20 -8.81 -1.08
C LEU A 464 19.17 -9.99 -1.06
N SER A 465 18.93 -11.01 -0.24
CA SER A 465 19.74 -12.23 -0.26
C SER A 465 19.64 -12.98 -1.59
N MET A 466 18.44 -13.10 -2.15
CA MET A 466 18.24 -13.73 -3.45
C MET A 466 18.84 -12.90 -4.59
N LEU A 467 18.72 -11.57 -4.53
CA LEU A 467 19.37 -10.66 -5.47
C LEU A 467 20.89 -10.80 -5.39
N LEU A 468 21.47 -10.88 -4.19
CA LEU A 468 22.90 -11.08 -4.02
C LEU A 468 23.39 -12.37 -4.69
N ASP A 469 22.71 -13.50 -4.47
CA ASP A 469 23.05 -14.76 -5.14
C ASP A 469 22.95 -14.62 -6.67
N GLY A 470 21.96 -13.85 -7.14
CA GLY A 470 21.81 -13.51 -8.55
C GLY A 470 22.93 -12.61 -9.10
N PHE A 471 23.33 -11.59 -8.35
CA PHE A 471 24.40 -10.65 -8.72
C PHE A 471 25.75 -11.34 -8.78
N ILE A 472 26.07 -12.19 -7.80
CA ILE A 472 27.27 -13.04 -7.81
C ILE A 472 27.22 -13.97 -9.02
N GLY A 473 26.11 -14.68 -9.23
CA GLY A 473 25.97 -15.59 -10.37
C GLY A 473 26.11 -14.89 -11.72
N PHE A 474 25.62 -13.65 -11.85
CA PHE A 474 25.77 -12.84 -13.05
C PHE A 474 27.22 -12.36 -13.23
N ALA A 475 27.87 -11.89 -12.17
CA ALA A 475 29.28 -11.48 -12.21
C ALA A 475 30.21 -12.65 -12.59
N GLU A 476 29.89 -13.85 -12.12
CA GLU A 476 30.57 -15.10 -12.47
C GLU A 476 30.15 -15.69 -13.83
N LYS A 477 29.25 -15.01 -14.57
CA LYS A 477 28.71 -15.43 -15.87
C LYS A 477 27.98 -16.79 -15.85
N LYS A 478 27.48 -17.21 -14.68
CA LYS A 478 26.71 -18.45 -14.49
C LYS A 478 25.23 -18.30 -14.85
N ILE A 479 24.69 -17.10 -14.70
CA ILE A 479 23.31 -16.75 -15.08
C ILE A 479 23.29 -15.41 -15.81
N THR A 480 22.19 -15.11 -16.50
CA THR A 480 21.93 -13.78 -17.06
C THR A 480 21.44 -12.83 -15.97
N PHE A 481 21.55 -11.51 -16.21
CA PHE A 481 21.05 -10.52 -15.27
C PHE A 481 19.52 -10.62 -15.14
N GLU A 482 18.83 -10.83 -16.26
CA GLU A 482 17.39 -11.08 -16.31
C GLU A 482 17.03 -12.37 -15.55
N GLY A 483 17.86 -13.42 -15.61
CA GLY A 483 17.66 -14.64 -14.84
C GLY A 483 17.69 -14.42 -13.32
N ALA A 484 18.54 -13.49 -12.84
CA ALA A 484 18.54 -13.07 -11.44
C ALA A 484 17.23 -12.36 -11.07
N ARG A 485 16.78 -11.42 -11.91
CA ARG A 485 15.50 -10.71 -11.74
C ARG A 485 14.33 -11.68 -11.71
N ASP A 486 14.24 -12.58 -12.68
CA ASP A 486 13.10 -13.46 -12.87
C ASP A 486 12.95 -14.47 -11.74
N ARG A 487 14.06 -14.93 -11.15
CA ARG A 487 14.05 -15.77 -9.95
C ARG A 487 13.42 -15.05 -8.75
N VAL A 488 13.81 -13.80 -8.51
CA VAL A 488 13.26 -12.99 -7.42
C VAL A 488 11.79 -12.67 -7.68
N ARG A 489 11.44 -12.34 -8.93
CA ARG A 489 10.06 -12.08 -9.33
C ARG A 489 9.15 -13.29 -9.12
N ALA A 490 9.62 -14.49 -9.46
CA ALA A 490 8.87 -15.74 -9.23
C ALA A 490 8.61 -16.00 -7.75
N TYR A 491 9.61 -15.72 -6.90
CA TYR A 491 9.48 -15.81 -5.45
C TYR A 491 8.50 -14.80 -4.87
N LEU A 492 8.56 -13.55 -5.33
CA LEU A 492 7.64 -12.50 -4.89
C LEU A 492 6.19 -12.81 -5.30
N HIS A 493 5.98 -13.30 -6.52
CA HIS A 493 4.66 -13.73 -6.98
C HIS A 493 4.11 -14.90 -6.17
N SER A 494 4.95 -15.89 -5.82
CA SER A 494 4.47 -17.04 -5.05
C SER A 494 4.07 -16.67 -3.61
N LEU A 495 4.72 -15.67 -3.02
CA LEU A 495 4.39 -15.16 -1.69
C LEU A 495 3.17 -14.23 -1.69
N LYS A 496 3.11 -13.29 -2.64
CA LYS A 496 2.08 -12.25 -2.71
C LYS A 496 1.55 -12.12 -4.15
N PRO A 497 0.79 -13.11 -4.66
CA PRO A 497 0.41 -13.19 -6.07
C PRO A 497 -0.45 -12.01 -6.54
N ASN A 498 -1.26 -11.43 -5.64
CA ASN A 498 -2.10 -10.27 -5.93
C ASN A 498 -1.29 -8.96 -6.01
N MET A 499 -0.15 -8.88 -5.33
CA MET A 499 0.68 -7.68 -5.26
C MET A 499 1.75 -7.67 -6.35
N PHE A 500 2.36 -8.84 -6.61
CA PHE A 500 3.41 -9.03 -7.61
C PHE A 500 2.94 -9.94 -8.73
N LYS A 501 2.13 -9.42 -9.64
CA LYS A 501 1.47 -10.22 -10.69
C LYS A 501 2.39 -10.52 -11.88
N TYR A 502 2.07 -11.57 -12.63
CA TYR A 502 2.67 -11.84 -13.95
C TYR A 502 1.77 -11.33 -15.08
N GLY A 503 2.35 -11.20 -16.29
CA GLY A 503 1.66 -10.65 -17.45
C GLY A 503 1.78 -9.14 -17.58
N ARG A 504 0.90 -8.54 -18.39
CA ARG A 504 0.92 -7.11 -18.75
C ARG A 504 0.28 -6.23 -17.69
N GLU A 505 0.56 -6.49 -16.43
CA GLU A 505 0.12 -5.67 -15.30
C GLU A 505 1.33 -4.93 -14.70
N GLY A 506 1.13 -3.65 -14.37
CA GLY A 506 2.16 -2.83 -13.75
C GLY A 506 2.45 -3.28 -12.31
N CYS A 507 3.67 -3.02 -11.85
CA CYS A 507 4.08 -3.26 -10.47
C CYS A 507 4.16 -1.91 -9.73
N VAL A 508 3.60 -1.85 -8.52
CA VAL A 508 3.76 -0.70 -7.64
C VAL A 508 5.19 -0.72 -7.10
N ILE A 509 6.04 0.18 -7.60
CA ILE A 509 7.47 0.16 -7.24
C ILE A 509 7.69 0.39 -5.75
N GLN A 510 6.81 1.15 -5.08
CA GLN A 510 6.86 1.35 -3.63
C GLN A 510 6.75 0.02 -2.87
N ASP A 511 5.75 -0.81 -3.20
CA ASP A 511 5.57 -2.14 -2.60
C ASP A 511 6.79 -3.04 -2.87
N LEU A 512 7.37 -2.93 -4.08
CA LEU A 512 8.57 -3.67 -4.44
C LEU A 512 9.79 -3.21 -3.64
N THR A 513 9.98 -1.91 -3.47
CA THR A 513 11.07 -1.33 -2.68
C THR A 513 10.90 -1.66 -1.20
N GLU A 514 9.68 -1.63 -0.67
CA GLU A 514 9.37 -1.97 0.73
C GLU A 514 9.77 -3.43 1.02
N VAL A 515 9.31 -4.37 0.21
CA VAL A 515 9.65 -5.79 0.40
C VAL A 515 11.14 -6.06 0.20
N ALA A 516 11.83 -5.26 -0.61
CA ALA A 516 13.28 -5.35 -0.77
C ALA A 516 14.07 -4.75 0.41
N MET A 517 13.63 -3.63 0.97
CA MET A 517 14.47 -2.79 1.83
C MET A 517 14.03 -2.71 3.29
N ASP A 518 12.82 -3.13 3.65
CA ASP A 518 12.35 -3.16 5.03
C ASP A 518 13.05 -4.28 5.80
N SER A 519 14.13 -3.90 6.49
CA SER A 519 14.98 -4.83 7.23
C SER A 519 14.54 -4.87 8.70
N PRO A 520 14.12 -6.04 9.22
CA PRO A 520 13.83 -6.17 10.65
C PRO A 520 15.11 -6.22 11.51
N VAL A 521 16.28 -6.38 10.88
CA VAL A 521 17.57 -6.56 11.56
C VAL A 521 18.38 -5.26 11.60
N THR A 522 18.32 -4.47 10.53
CA THR A 522 19.12 -3.25 10.43
C THR A 522 18.43 -2.09 11.13
N ARG A 523 19.22 -1.26 11.83
CA ARG A 523 18.71 -0.14 12.62
C ARG A 523 19.53 1.11 12.40
N TRP A 524 18.87 2.24 12.50
CA TRP A 524 19.47 3.54 12.73
C TRP A 524 19.77 3.69 14.22
N VAL A 525 20.89 4.34 14.52
CA VAL A 525 21.25 4.77 15.88
C VAL A 525 21.43 6.28 15.84
N LEU A 526 20.74 6.99 16.72
CA LEU A 526 20.76 8.45 16.75
C LEU A 526 20.76 8.98 18.19
N LYS A 527 21.18 10.23 18.34
CA LYS A 527 20.97 11.03 19.55
C LYS A 527 20.25 12.32 19.17
N VAL A 528 19.55 12.90 20.14
CA VAL A 528 18.88 14.18 19.97
C VAL A 528 19.40 15.15 21.01
N LYS A 529 19.89 16.31 20.57
CA LYS A 529 20.44 17.34 21.45
C LYS A 529 19.33 18.26 21.94
N CYS A 530 19.24 18.50 23.25
CA CYS A 530 18.28 19.46 23.77
C CYS A 530 18.72 20.89 23.46
N GLY A 531 17.88 21.66 22.76
CA GLY A 531 18.15 23.07 22.46
C GLY A 531 18.18 24.00 23.68
N HIS A 532 17.69 23.55 24.85
CA HIS A 532 17.67 24.35 26.08
C HIS A 532 18.90 24.12 26.97
N CYS A 533 19.19 22.87 27.34
CA CYS A 533 20.33 22.55 28.22
C CYS A 533 21.59 22.08 27.47
N GLY A 534 21.50 21.84 26.16
CA GLY A 534 22.62 21.39 25.33
C GLY A 534 23.01 19.92 25.50
N ASN A 535 22.36 19.17 26.39
CA ASN A 535 22.66 17.76 26.63
C ASN A 535 22.10 16.86 25.53
N ASP A 536 22.84 15.80 25.21
CA ASP A 536 22.38 14.73 24.33
C ASP A 536 21.42 13.78 25.05
N SER A 537 20.43 13.29 24.32
CA SER A 537 19.62 12.15 24.75
C SER A 537 20.47 10.88 24.90
N THR A 538 19.93 9.88 25.59
CA THR A 538 20.39 8.50 25.41
C THR A 538 20.29 8.10 23.95
N ALA A 539 21.16 7.19 23.49
CA ALA A 539 21.12 6.71 22.12
C ALA A 539 19.79 5.99 21.84
N LEU A 540 19.12 6.38 20.77
CA LEU A 540 17.85 5.81 20.31
C LEU A 540 18.12 4.89 19.13
N SER A 541 17.27 3.88 18.96
CA SER A 541 17.42 2.93 17.87
C SER A 541 16.13 2.71 17.10
N VAL A 542 16.14 3.03 15.80
CA VAL A 542 14.96 2.97 14.91
C VAL A 542 15.19 1.90 13.84
N PRO A 543 14.26 0.97 13.59
CA PRO A 543 14.40 0.01 12.50
C PRO A 543 14.59 0.70 11.13
N ALA A 544 15.46 0.14 10.29
CA ALA A 544 15.66 0.62 8.93
C ALA A 544 14.52 0.12 8.03
N ARG A 545 13.53 1.00 7.83
CA ARG A 545 12.40 0.81 6.91
C ARG A 545 12.47 1.80 5.74
N LEU A 546 11.72 1.50 4.69
CA LEU A 546 11.48 2.40 3.58
C LEU A 546 10.83 3.70 4.09
N ILE A 547 11.46 4.82 3.75
CA ILE A 547 10.98 6.13 4.19
C ILE A 547 10.03 6.67 3.12
N ILE A 548 8.80 6.96 3.49
CA ILE A 548 7.81 7.57 2.59
C ILE A 548 7.80 9.08 2.86
N VAL A 549 8.11 9.87 1.83
CA VAL A 549 8.22 11.33 1.89
C VAL A 549 6.93 11.95 1.33
N PRO A 550 6.04 12.51 2.18
CA PRO A 550 4.73 13.02 1.81
C PRO A 550 4.78 14.47 1.28
N ASP A 551 5.78 15.26 1.68
CA ASP A 551 6.00 16.63 1.24
C ASP A 551 7.51 16.90 1.19
N ALA A 552 7.95 17.50 0.11
CA ALA A 552 9.33 17.45 -0.33
C ALA A 552 10.01 18.81 -0.18
N ARG A 553 10.56 19.04 1.01
CA ARG A 553 11.40 20.21 1.28
C ARG A 553 12.89 19.88 1.19
N ASP A 554 13.33 18.73 1.73
CA ASP A 554 14.71 18.23 1.68
C ASP A 554 14.79 16.75 2.19
N SER A 555 15.57 15.88 1.54
CA SER A 555 15.72 14.45 1.92
C SER A 555 16.38 14.21 3.27
N GLU A 556 17.43 14.97 3.60
CA GLU A 556 18.16 14.82 4.86
C GLU A 556 17.28 15.26 6.03
N ARG A 557 16.67 16.44 5.91
CA ARG A 557 15.76 16.97 6.92
C ARG A 557 14.61 16.01 7.17
N TYR A 558 14.09 15.40 6.11
CA TYR A 558 13.01 14.42 6.25
C TYR A 558 13.48 13.12 6.91
N LEU A 559 14.67 12.62 6.58
CA LEU A 559 15.27 11.49 7.31
C LEU A 559 15.35 11.80 8.81
N LYS A 560 15.92 12.95 9.18
CA LYS A 560 16.06 13.36 10.57
C LYS A 560 14.70 13.49 11.27
N GLN A 561 13.71 14.09 10.61
CA GLN A 561 12.34 14.18 11.11
C GLN A 561 11.71 12.80 11.31
N TYR A 562 11.84 11.90 10.33
CA TYR A 562 11.34 10.53 10.42
C TYR A 562 11.99 9.79 11.60
N LEU A 563 13.31 9.90 11.75
CA LEU A 563 14.02 9.27 12.86
C LEU A 563 13.63 9.85 14.22
N LEU A 564 13.33 11.15 14.30
CA LEU A 564 12.84 11.79 15.51
C LEU A 564 11.45 11.26 15.90
N GLU A 565 10.52 11.21 14.94
CA GLU A 565 9.15 10.72 15.14
C GLU A 565 9.11 9.24 15.53
N LYS A 566 9.94 8.41 14.89
CA LYS A 566 10.00 6.97 15.19
C LYS A 566 10.89 6.64 16.38
N GLY A 567 11.87 7.48 16.68
CA GLY A 567 12.77 7.31 17.81
C GLY A 567 12.12 7.64 19.14
N MET A 568 11.10 8.51 19.14
CA MET A 568 10.36 8.96 20.33
C MET A 568 11.31 9.30 21.49
N PRO A 569 12.22 10.29 21.32
CA PRO A 569 13.14 10.69 22.38
C PRO A 569 12.38 11.06 23.65
N PRO A 570 12.90 10.70 24.84
CA PRO A 570 12.33 11.16 26.11
C PRO A 570 12.41 12.69 26.19
N THR A 571 11.41 13.32 26.78
CA THR A 571 11.38 14.77 26.98
C THR A 571 12.50 15.23 27.91
N CYS A 572 13.31 16.19 27.46
CA CYS A 572 14.23 16.95 28.31
C CYS A 572 13.53 18.21 28.85
N CYS A 573 14.19 18.98 29.73
CA CYS A 573 13.79 20.28 30.30
C CYS A 573 12.35 20.73 29.98
N GLU A 574 11.40 20.49 30.86
CA GLU A 574 10.01 20.98 30.76
C GLU A 574 9.24 20.61 29.47
N GLY A 575 9.70 19.62 28.70
CA GLY A 575 8.98 19.13 27.53
C GLY A 575 9.16 19.96 26.26
N PHE A 576 10.24 20.75 26.14
CA PHE A 576 10.54 21.45 24.89
C PHE A 576 10.62 20.49 23.69
N PRO A 577 9.92 20.79 22.57
CA PRO A 577 9.87 19.88 21.43
C PRO A 577 11.20 19.91 20.65
N TYR A 578 11.73 18.74 20.39
CA TYR A 578 12.88 18.54 19.51
C TYR A 578 12.53 18.86 18.05
N ARG A 579 13.53 19.28 17.29
CA ARG A 579 13.47 19.57 15.85
C ARG A 579 14.36 18.61 15.06
N SER A 580 14.16 18.55 13.75
CA SER A 580 15.01 17.76 12.85
C SER A 580 16.51 18.07 13.01
N ASP A 581 16.83 19.34 13.23
CA ASP A 581 18.23 19.82 13.30
C ASP A 581 18.93 19.42 14.61
N ASP A 582 18.15 18.99 15.61
CA ASP A 582 18.66 18.47 16.87
C ASP A 582 19.14 17.00 16.77
N VAL A 583 18.81 16.32 15.66
CA VAL A 583 19.11 14.90 15.45
C VAL A 583 20.52 14.71 14.91
N THR A 584 21.33 13.95 15.65
CA THR A 584 22.63 13.45 15.22
C THR A 584 22.55 11.95 14.92
N ILE A 585 22.74 11.57 13.67
CA ILE A 585 22.80 10.16 13.25
C ILE A 585 24.17 9.61 13.59
N ILE A 586 24.23 8.57 14.42
CA ILE A 586 25.48 7.92 14.84
C ILE A 586 25.83 6.78 13.88
N GLU A 587 24.87 5.89 13.62
CA GLU A 587 25.02 4.73 12.74
C GLU A 587 23.72 4.47 11.96
N GLY A 588 23.83 3.73 10.86
CA GLY A 588 22.69 3.35 10.05
C GLY A 588 23.01 2.26 9.03
N PRO A 589 22.03 1.90 8.18
CA PRO A 589 22.16 0.84 7.19
C PRO A 589 23.23 1.14 6.13
N TYR A 590 23.81 0.11 5.51
CA TYR A 590 24.71 0.28 4.36
C TYR A 590 23.99 0.88 3.14
N MET A 591 22.67 0.71 3.07
CA MET A 591 21.84 1.24 2.01
C MET A 591 20.42 1.51 2.53
N PHE A 592 19.83 2.64 2.17
CA PHE A 592 18.41 2.92 2.46
C PHE A 592 17.73 3.61 1.29
N GLY A 593 16.42 3.45 1.22
CA GLY A 593 15.57 4.02 0.19
C GLY A 593 14.60 5.04 0.78
N MET A 594 14.28 6.06 -0.02
CA MET A 594 13.17 6.96 0.19
C MET A 594 12.24 6.88 -1.02
N THR A 595 10.94 6.89 -0.77
CA THR A 595 9.94 7.03 -1.84
C THR A 595 9.26 8.38 -1.75
N ALA A 596 9.14 9.03 -2.89
CA ALA A 596 8.34 10.25 -3.01
C ALA A 596 6.91 9.83 -3.32
N ASP A 597 5.93 10.37 -2.60
CA ASP A 597 4.53 10.24 -3.01
C ASP A 597 4.37 10.88 -4.41
N PHE A 598 3.46 10.37 -5.24
CA PHE A 598 3.27 10.78 -6.66
C PHE A 598 2.99 12.29 -6.86
N HIS A 599 2.82 13.04 -5.77
CA HIS A 599 2.57 14.48 -5.73
C HIS A 599 3.81 15.34 -5.47
N ALA A 600 4.97 14.74 -5.16
CA ALA A 600 6.20 15.43 -4.77
C ALA A 600 7.17 15.66 -5.95
N SER A 601 6.67 16.20 -7.07
CA SER A 601 7.40 16.33 -8.35
C SER A 601 8.60 17.31 -8.33
N ASN A 602 8.94 17.91 -7.18
CA ASN A 602 10.01 18.90 -7.04
C ASN A 602 10.88 18.70 -5.78
N MET A 603 11.08 17.46 -5.32
CA MET A 603 11.95 17.20 -4.18
C MET A 603 13.40 17.63 -4.45
N PRO A 604 13.98 18.55 -3.66
CA PRO A 604 15.43 18.76 -3.68
C PRO A 604 16.09 17.50 -3.13
N ILE A 605 16.87 16.81 -3.96
CA ILE A 605 17.61 15.62 -3.56
C ILE A 605 18.95 16.04 -3.00
N THR A 606 19.17 15.76 -1.71
CA THR A 606 20.46 15.94 -1.05
C THR A 606 21.43 14.90 -1.60
N THR A 607 22.59 15.31 -2.11
CA THR A 607 23.53 14.40 -2.77
C THR A 607 24.38 13.59 -1.80
N ALA A 608 24.52 14.08 -0.56
CA ALA A 608 25.19 13.41 0.53
C ALA A 608 24.47 13.73 1.84
N ILE A 609 24.48 12.80 2.78
CA ILE A 609 23.90 12.92 4.12
C ILE A 609 25.00 12.53 5.10
N ASP A 610 25.37 13.47 5.96
CA ASP A 610 26.42 13.29 6.94
C ASP A 610 25.83 12.84 8.29
N GLY A 611 26.26 11.67 8.75
CA GLY A 611 26.18 11.27 10.15
C GLY A 611 27.50 11.55 10.87
N ASN A 612 27.53 11.28 12.17
CA ASN A 612 28.69 11.54 13.02
C ASN A 612 29.90 10.68 12.63
N THR A 613 29.69 9.37 12.42
CA THR A 613 30.76 8.43 12.05
C THR A 613 30.62 7.88 10.63
N THR A 614 29.50 8.15 9.98
CA THR A 614 29.06 7.51 8.75
C THR A 614 28.45 8.53 7.82
N ALA A 615 28.85 8.53 6.54
CA ALA A 615 28.23 9.35 5.50
C ALA A 615 27.53 8.45 4.47
N TRP A 616 26.44 8.97 3.90
CA TRP A 616 25.69 8.32 2.83
C TRP A 616 25.66 9.22 1.62
N ARG A 617 25.98 8.66 0.45
CA ARG A 617 25.88 9.37 -0.83
C ARG A 617 24.67 8.90 -1.62
N LEU A 618 24.15 9.80 -2.44
CA LEU A 618 23.14 9.46 -3.43
C LEU A 618 23.72 8.43 -4.42
N ALA A 619 23.07 7.28 -4.51
CA ALA A 619 23.50 6.17 -5.36
C ALA A 619 22.66 6.08 -6.64
N SER A 620 21.34 6.19 -6.52
CA SER A 620 20.43 6.07 -7.65
C SER A 620 19.12 6.82 -7.44
N VAL A 621 18.49 7.21 -8.54
CA VAL A 621 17.19 7.87 -8.59
C VAL A 621 16.31 7.18 -9.63
N ILE A 622 15.08 6.84 -9.28
CA ILE A 622 14.12 6.17 -10.16
C ILE A 622 12.92 7.10 -10.42
N TYR A 623 12.53 7.16 -11.68
CA TYR A 623 11.45 8.00 -12.18
C TYR A 623 10.35 7.14 -12.79
N TYR A 624 9.12 7.61 -12.67
CA TYR A 624 7.94 7.05 -13.31
C TYR A 624 7.32 8.06 -14.27
N GLY A 625 7.04 7.63 -15.50
CA GLY A 625 6.31 8.42 -16.48
C GLY A 625 5.90 7.54 -17.66
N ASP A 626 4.79 7.85 -18.32
CA ASP A 626 4.27 7.09 -19.46
C ASP A 626 4.15 5.57 -19.21
N PHE A 627 3.71 5.19 -18.00
CA PHE A 627 3.57 3.79 -17.58
C PHE A 627 4.89 2.99 -17.61
N HIS A 628 6.03 3.67 -17.51
CA HIS A 628 7.36 3.08 -17.56
C HIS A 628 8.27 3.65 -16.47
N PHE A 629 9.19 2.82 -15.99
CA PHE A 629 10.19 3.21 -15.01
C PHE A 629 11.57 3.33 -15.67
N VAL A 630 12.23 4.44 -15.39
CA VAL A 630 13.60 4.72 -15.83
C VAL A 630 14.42 5.18 -14.64
N MET A 631 15.74 5.08 -14.70
CA MET A 631 16.58 5.42 -13.55
C MET A 631 17.85 6.15 -13.95
N ARG A 632 18.44 6.84 -12.97
CA ARG A 632 19.79 7.40 -13.03
C ARG A 632 20.62 6.83 -11.90
N HIS A 633 21.81 6.35 -12.23
CA HIS A 633 22.78 5.85 -11.27
C HIS A 633 23.94 6.86 -11.19
N ILE A 634 24.40 7.13 -9.97
CA ILE A 634 25.53 8.00 -9.68
C ILE A 634 26.68 7.12 -9.20
N ASP A 635 27.72 7.01 -10.01
CA ASP A 635 28.92 6.25 -9.64
C ASP A 635 29.76 6.98 -8.58
N PRO A 636 30.73 6.32 -7.92
CA PRO A 636 31.58 6.95 -6.91
C PRO A 636 32.41 8.14 -7.43
N GLN A 637 32.60 8.26 -8.75
CA GLN A 637 33.29 9.38 -9.39
C GLN A 637 32.34 10.57 -9.67
N GLY A 638 31.07 10.44 -9.30
CA GLY A 638 30.03 11.44 -9.52
C GLY A 638 29.52 11.47 -10.97
N SER A 639 29.80 10.46 -11.79
CA SER A 639 29.21 10.35 -13.13
C SER A 639 27.77 9.87 -13.02
N ILE A 640 26.88 10.50 -13.79
CA ILE A 640 25.48 10.15 -13.87
C ILE A 640 25.26 9.29 -15.11
N TRP A 641 24.62 8.15 -14.90
CA TRP A 641 24.30 7.17 -15.92
C TRP A 641 22.80 6.96 -15.97
N TYR A 642 22.18 7.32 -17.08
CA TYR A 642 20.77 7.07 -17.34
C TYR A 642 20.57 5.63 -17.83
N HIS A 643 19.49 4.98 -17.40
CA HIS A 643 19.13 3.65 -17.84
C HIS A 643 17.62 3.54 -18.14
N ASP A 644 17.32 3.12 -19.38
CA ASP A 644 15.99 2.76 -19.85
C ASP A 644 15.97 1.33 -20.43
N GLY A 645 15.36 0.42 -19.66
CA GLY A 645 15.28 -1.00 -20.01
C GLY A 645 14.54 -1.30 -21.34
N MET A 646 13.74 -0.37 -21.87
CA MET A 646 13.08 -0.51 -23.17
C MET A 646 13.96 -0.13 -24.35
N LYS A 647 14.82 0.88 -24.18
CA LYS A 647 15.48 1.58 -25.30
C LYS A 647 16.97 1.30 -25.43
N GLU A 648 17.66 0.99 -24.34
CA GLU A 648 19.13 1.01 -24.32
C GLU A 648 19.78 -0.38 -24.32
N GLY A 649 19.00 -1.43 -24.63
CA GLY A 649 19.53 -2.78 -24.82
C GLY A 649 20.28 -3.34 -23.61
N GLY A 650 19.97 -2.89 -22.39
CA GLY A 650 20.61 -3.31 -21.14
C GLY A 650 21.95 -2.63 -20.85
N THR A 651 22.17 -1.43 -21.38
CA THR A 651 23.35 -0.60 -21.06
C THR A 651 22.91 0.82 -20.72
N GLY A 652 23.61 1.50 -19.82
CA GLY A 652 23.34 2.89 -19.48
C GLY A 652 23.99 3.88 -20.45
N SER A 653 23.36 5.04 -20.63
CA SER A 653 23.91 6.20 -21.32
C SER A 653 24.46 7.23 -20.33
N TYR A 654 25.53 7.92 -20.72
CA TYR A 654 26.14 8.96 -19.88
C TYR A 654 25.29 10.23 -19.90
N ASP A 655 24.95 10.76 -18.73
CA ASP A 655 24.02 11.89 -18.55
C ASP A 655 24.67 13.06 -17.74
N GLY A 656 26.01 13.10 -17.67
CA GLY A 656 26.78 14.20 -17.10
C GLY A 656 27.51 13.87 -15.79
N LYS A 657 28.12 14.90 -15.16
CA LYS A 657 28.71 14.81 -13.81
C LYS A 657 27.85 15.54 -12.80
N LEU A 658 27.66 14.94 -11.62
CA LEU A 658 26.85 15.45 -10.52
C LEU A 658 27.15 16.90 -10.14
N ASN A 659 28.43 17.29 -10.15
CA ASN A 659 28.85 18.64 -9.77
C ASN A 659 28.75 19.66 -10.91
N ALA A 660 28.47 19.21 -12.13
CA ALA A 660 28.41 20.04 -13.33
C ALA A 660 26.99 20.15 -13.92
N VAL A 661 26.07 19.27 -13.52
CA VAL A 661 24.66 19.31 -13.94
C VAL A 661 23.83 20.12 -12.95
N ASP A 662 22.76 20.74 -13.46
CA ASP A 662 21.73 21.34 -12.61
C ASP A 662 21.07 20.24 -11.76
N ARG A 663 20.95 20.48 -10.44
CA ARG A 663 20.35 19.51 -9.50
C ARG A 663 18.89 19.17 -9.84
N SER A 664 18.18 20.04 -10.56
CA SER A 664 16.84 19.77 -11.09
C SER A 664 16.79 18.59 -12.07
N LEU A 665 17.93 18.20 -12.66
CA LEU A 665 18.06 16.99 -13.48
C LEU A 665 17.74 15.73 -12.67
N LEU A 666 18.00 15.74 -11.36
CA LEU A 666 17.74 14.61 -10.48
C LEU A 666 16.30 14.58 -9.95
N SER A 667 15.61 15.72 -9.94
CA SER A 667 14.23 15.82 -9.47
C SER A 667 13.19 15.67 -10.58
N SER A 668 13.56 15.94 -11.84
CA SER A 668 12.64 15.83 -12.99
C SER A 668 13.36 15.43 -14.27
N LYS A 669 12.66 14.69 -15.14
CA LYS A 669 13.08 14.46 -16.52
C LYS A 669 12.26 15.35 -17.46
N ARG A 670 12.91 16.23 -18.22
CA ARG A 670 12.35 16.75 -19.48
C ARG A 670 12.66 15.75 -20.58
N GLY A 671 11.70 14.93 -20.97
CA GLY A 671 11.85 14.07 -22.16
C GLY A 671 11.92 14.91 -23.44
N SER A 672 12.59 14.38 -24.47
CA SER A 672 12.61 14.96 -25.82
C SER A 672 11.23 15.08 -26.49
N ASN A 673 10.18 14.50 -25.88
CA ASN A 673 8.77 14.53 -26.32
C ASN A 673 7.79 15.06 -25.23
N ALA A 674 8.19 16.04 -24.42
CA ALA A 674 7.29 16.77 -23.51
C ALA A 674 6.58 15.98 -22.39
N THR A 675 6.91 14.71 -22.12
CA THR A 675 6.44 14.02 -20.90
C THR A 675 7.35 14.30 -19.71
N VAL A 676 6.75 14.74 -18.60
CA VAL A 676 7.42 14.90 -17.29
C VAL A 676 7.41 13.54 -16.58
N CYS A 677 8.59 12.98 -16.29
CA CYS A 677 8.70 11.81 -15.39
C CYS A 677 8.85 12.29 -13.95
N ASN A 678 8.04 11.73 -13.05
CA ASN A 678 8.05 12.07 -11.64
C ASN A 678 9.06 11.20 -10.89
N LEU A 679 9.82 11.83 -9.98
CA LEU A 679 10.64 11.12 -9.01
C LEU A 679 9.78 10.13 -8.20
N THR A 680 10.27 8.91 -8.01
CA THR A 680 9.53 7.86 -7.26
C THR A 680 10.38 7.21 -6.17
N VAL A 681 11.64 6.89 -6.45
CA VAL A 681 12.56 6.27 -5.48
C VAL A 681 13.90 6.97 -5.50
N VAL A 682 14.45 7.26 -4.32
CA VAL A 682 15.81 7.75 -4.10
C VAL A 682 16.56 6.72 -3.27
N LEU A 683 17.74 6.33 -3.71
CA LEU A 683 18.57 5.33 -3.04
C LEU A 683 19.88 5.95 -2.58
N TYR A 684 20.21 5.73 -1.31
CA TYR A 684 21.47 6.16 -0.70
C TYR A 684 22.31 4.95 -0.29
N THR A 685 23.64 5.08 -0.43
CA THR A 685 24.61 4.07 0.00
C THR A 685 25.67 4.70 0.90
N ARG A 686 26.09 3.96 1.92
CA ARG A 686 27.16 4.33 2.83
C ARG A 686 28.51 4.43 2.11
N GLU A 687 29.29 5.49 2.35
CA GLU A 687 30.57 5.73 1.67
C GLU A 687 31.76 4.91 2.22
N ARG A 688 31.68 4.43 3.47
CA ARG A 688 32.74 3.62 4.11
C ARG A 688 32.16 2.55 5.01
#